data_AF-A0AAV2YEZ0-F1
#
_entry.id   AF-A0AAV2YEZ0-F1
#
_cell.length_a   1.000
_cell.length_b   1.000
_cell.length_c   1.000
_cell.angle_alpha   90.00
_cell.angle_beta   90.00
_cell.angle_gamma   90.00
#
_symmetry.space_group_name_H-M   'P 1'
#
loop_
_entity.id
_entity.type
_entity.pdbx_description
1 polymer ?
#
loop_
_entity_poly.entity_id
_entity_poly.type
_entity_poly.pdbx_seq_one_letter_code
_entity_poly.pdbx_strand_id
1 'polypeptide(L)'
;MSFLAVVVGHAQSVGDCRCRRTMRGREHMHPSVYEIPAVTLDEQKELENFPKQFDWCEQGYCVPSWNQHIPQYCGSCFAHGALSSAQDRIKILNKKRGYTGADVMLGRQSFLNCAPGHGLSDGCGGGEASDVYEFMHKYGLPDESCLPYNATDHTKFPQNNGTCPPEGYCMNCMYTPQSPHKAECFPVTKMVRYRAKRYGRLVGEHAIMKELRNGPVTCGIACSNDFTYNYKAGIVNDTTGFMDIDHDVEIVGWGVENGTKYWHVRNSWGTYWGMGGFFKIIRGINNLGIEADCAFVEPDISEEELVWEEKPLYGGSIFGIVPFADSAKNHPIEDTKDVTTPGEVVTIGPSISDEDSKDEKPTKRPQLQKASKPVEPESEPVAVKTKVAQDTNASATNEDFFYSHAIAFFIAGCVCTMLTALLIQKQRQTSFLMMNTIDLLRFCSGYKAKTVEADDFVWSYVERDGKGDAPETVLFLHGFSSFKVSWLRVSSRLDHRFRIVIPDLPGQGRTLPADPTRCYAVVTQARRLNSFVDRVLEPDEKVHLVGCSMGGMLAGVYAALYPHRVSSLTMICPAGLTMPNKSDTMRVLEDTGKNLLLAHTTDDIIEMGGYLSHKPSRFPRMVAAAVAAERKKQLPVLQKIVDDALAKPTVLEDHLTQIQSKTMVMWGRNDRVLDVSSLAILEKNLMGASTEVHLLEDCGHILQHEKHQECTIAINRFIGGSPRKSMTSWW
;
A
#
# COMPACT_ATOMS: atom_id res chain seq x y z
N MET A 1 23.42 -29.50 -3.42
CA MET A 1 22.94 -28.12 -3.15
C MET A 1 23.22 -27.21 -4.35
N SER A 2 22.78 -27.64 -5.53
CA SER A 2 22.82 -26.91 -6.81
C SER A 2 21.68 -27.48 -7.67
N PHE A 3 21.31 -26.79 -8.76
CA PHE A 3 20.17 -27.09 -9.64
C PHE A 3 18.78 -26.84 -9.04
N LEU A 4 18.28 -25.60 -9.20
CA LEU A 4 16.92 -25.34 -9.66
C LEU A 4 16.84 -23.91 -10.24
N ALA A 5 17.40 -23.77 -11.44
CA ALA A 5 17.20 -22.62 -12.32
C ALA A 5 16.63 -23.15 -13.65
N VAL A 6 15.96 -22.28 -14.42
CA VAL A 6 15.20 -22.61 -15.65
C VAL A 6 13.91 -23.42 -15.37
N VAL A 7 12.78 -22.72 -15.17
CA VAL A 7 11.67 -22.55 -16.13
C VAL A 7 10.61 -21.63 -15.48
N VAL A 8 10.65 -20.34 -15.78
CA VAL A 8 9.47 -19.45 -15.75
C VAL A 8 9.64 -18.47 -16.91
N GLY A 9 8.72 -18.48 -17.87
CA GLY A 9 8.76 -17.60 -19.03
C GLY A 9 7.55 -16.66 -19.06
N HIS A 10 7.81 -15.36 -19.10
CA HIS A 10 6.83 -14.30 -19.44
C HIS A 10 5.48 -14.33 -18.69
N ALA A 11 5.46 -13.74 -17.50
CA ALA A 11 4.26 -13.14 -16.91
C ALA A 11 4.56 -11.67 -16.59
N GLN A 12 3.56 -10.79 -16.75
CA GLN A 12 3.71 -9.35 -16.52
C GLN A 12 3.69 -9.02 -15.01
N SER A 13 4.20 -7.83 -14.65
CA SER A 13 4.64 -7.49 -13.29
C SER A 13 3.56 -7.62 -12.21
N VAL A 14 3.93 -8.32 -11.14
CA VAL A 14 3.36 -8.13 -9.81
C VAL A 14 3.76 -6.72 -9.34
N GLY A 15 2.82 -5.96 -8.77
CA GLY A 15 3.13 -4.67 -8.16
C GLY A 15 3.77 -4.84 -6.78
N ASP A 16 4.79 -4.05 -6.46
CA ASP A 16 5.59 -4.28 -5.24
C ASP A 16 5.12 -3.43 -4.05
N CYS A 17 5.74 -3.65 -2.90
CA CYS A 17 5.66 -2.71 -1.77
C CYS A 17 6.59 -1.52 -2.07
N ARG A 18 6.09 -0.51 -2.79
CA ARG A 18 6.83 0.71 -3.18
C ARG A 18 6.40 1.92 -2.34
N CYS A 19 7.25 2.94 -2.30
CA CYS A 19 7.01 4.12 -1.47
C CYS A 19 6.01 5.05 -2.16
N ARG A 20 5.05 5.61 -1.44
CA ARG A 20 4.04 6.50 -2.04
C ARG A 20 4.55 7.94 -2.02
N ARG A 21 4.88 8.53 -3.17
CA ARG A 21 5.21 9.96 -3.23
C ARG A 21 3.96 10.76 -2.88
N THR A 22 4.04 11.57 -1.82
CA THR A 22 2.86 12.21 -1.21
C THR A 22 2.47 13.52 -1.90
N MET A 23 3.40 14.11 -2.67
CA MET A 23 3.30 15.27 -3.56
C MET A 23 2.86 16.60 -2.94
N ARG A 24 1.82 16.62 -2.10
CA ARG A 24 1.37 17.77 -1.28
C ARG A 24 1.31 19.11 -2.03
N GLY A 25 0.79 19.07 -3.26
CA GLY A 25 0.61 20.26 -4.13
C GLY A 25 1.82 20.62 -5.00
N ARG A 26 2.91 19.87 -4.92
CA ARG A 26 4.09 19.97 -5.80
C ARG A 26 3.85 19.11 -7.04
N GLU A 27 4.29 19.56 -8.21
CA GLU A 27 4.04 18.85 -9.48
C GLU A 27 4.87 17.56 -9.57
N HIS A 28 4.28 16.50 -10.14
CA HIS A 28 5.00 15.25 -10.38
C HIS A 28 5.72 15.32 -11.73
N MET A 29 7.05 15.23 -11.71
CA MET A 29 7.93 15.25 -12.89
C MET A 29 7.87 13.92 -13.67
N HIS A 30 6.67 13.51 -14.10
CA HIS A 30 6.50 12.38 -15.02
C HIS A 30 6.76 12.83 -16.47
N PRO A 31 7.46 12.06 -17.32
CA PRO A 31 7.79 12.48 -18.69
C PRO A 31 6.61 12.79 -19.60
N SER A 32 5.40 12.27 -19.30
CA SER A 32 4.18 12.64 -20.04
C SER A 32 3.59 14.01 -19.63
N VAL A 33 4.25 14.72 -18.72
CA VAL A 33 3.86 16.02 -18.17
C VAL A 33 5.01 17.04 -18.29
N TYR A 34 6.26 16.59 -18.13
CA TYR A 34 7.44 17.44 -18.16
C TYR A 34 8.62 16.79 -18.91
N GLU A 35 9.07 17.38 -20.00
CA GLU A 35 10.33 17.01 -20.67
C GLU A 35 11.52 17.71 -19.98
N ILE A 36 12.60 16.98 -19.72
CA ILE A 36 13.85 17.60 -19.24
C ILE A 36 14.40 18.53 -20.33
N PRO A 37 14.71 19.81 -20.01
CA PRO A 37 15.29 20.73 -20.98
C PRO A 37 16.58 20.18 -21.60
N ALA A 38 16.69 20.27 -22.93
CA ALA A 38 17.91 19.88 -23.63
C ALA A 38 19.10 20.74 -23.17
N VAL A 39 20.21 20.07 -22.82
CA VAL A 39 21.45 20.71 -22.37
C VAL A 39 21.93 21.72 -23.41
N THR A 40 22.13 22.97 -23.00
CA THR A 40 22.54 24.04 -23.92
C THR A 40 24.00 23.87 -24.35
N LEU A 41 24.40 24.56 -25.44
CA LEU A 41 25.76 24.49 -25.96
C LEU A 41 26.85 24.95 -24.97
N ASP A 42 26.52 25.78 -23.98
CA ASP A 42 27.48 26.23 -22.98
C ASP A 42 27.51 25.32 -21.74
N GLU A 43 26.38 24.74 -21.35
CA GLU A 43 26.32 23.67 -20.35
C GLU A 43 27.03 22.40 -20.84
N GLN A 44 26.89 22.06 -22.14
CA GLN A 44 27.60 20.96 -22.78
C GLN A 44 29.13 21.18 -22.74
N LYS A 45 29.62 22.40 -22.99
CA LYS A 45 31.04 22.75 -22.81
C LYS A 45 31.45 22.65 -21.33
N GLU A 46 30.59 23.03 -20.39
CA GLU A 46 30.90 22.89 -18.96
C GLU A 46 31.02 21.40 -18.56
N LEU A 47 30.12 20.54 -19.05
CA LEU A 47 30.18 19.09 -18.90
C LEU A 47 31.46 18.48 -19.49
N GLU A 48 31.90 18.94 -20.66
CA GLU A 48 33.14 18.48 -21.31
C GLU A 48 34.41 18.86 -20.51
N ASN A 49 34.33 19.87 -19.65
CA ASN A 49 35.41 20.29 -18.74
C ASN A 49 35.35 19.58 -17.36
N PHE A 50 34.32 18.77 -17.08
CA PHE A 50 34.24 18.00 -15.83
C PHE A 50 35.08 16.70 -15.91
N PRO A 51 35.63 16.21 -14.78
CA PRO A 51 36.40 14.96 -14.78
C PRO A 51 35.53 13.77 -15.20
N LYS A 52 36.11 12.82 -15.95
CA LYS A 52 35.36 11.65 -16.47
C LYS A 52 34.86 10.68 -15.40
N GLN A 53 35.52 10.66 -14.25
CA GLN A 53 35.19 9.90 -13.04
C GLN A 53 35.28 10.86 -11.84
N PHE A 54 34.29 10.82 -10.95
CA PHE A 54 34.28 11.57 -9.70
C PHE A 54 33.30 10.88 -8.74
N ASP A 55 33.76 10.52 -7.55
CA ASP A 55 32.95 9.76 -6.60
C ASP A 55 33.33 10.08 -5.14
N TRP A 56 32.34 10.38 -4.30
CA TRP A 56 32.58 10.72 -2.89
C TRP A 56 32.87 9.48 -2.02
N CYS A 57 32.40 8.30 -2.39
CA CYS A 57 32.65 7.05 -1.67
C CYS A 57 34.07 6.52 -1.93
N GLU A 58 34.54 6.55 -3.18
CA GLU A 58 35.93 6.21 -3.54
C GLU A 58 36.93 7.15 -2.82
N GLN A 59 36.51 8.39 -2.53
CA GLN A 59 37.29 9.37 -1.75
C GLN A 59 37.12 9.23 -0.21
N GLY A 60 36.31 8.29 0.29
CA GLY A 60 36.12 8.03 1.73
C GLY A 60 35.17 8.98 2.47
N TYR A 61 34.42 9.83 1.75
CA TYR A 61 33.45 10.78 2.32
C TYR A 61 32.05 10.20 2.52
N CYS A 62 31.83 8.98 2.08
CA CYS A 62 30.61 8.24 2.36
C CYS A 62 30.58 7.70 3.79
N VAL A 63 29.42 7.72 4.43
CA VAL A 63 29.14 6.98 5.69
C VAL A 63 28.39 5.66 5.38
N PRO A 64 28.08 4.80 6.37
CA PRO A 64 27.46 3.48 6.14
C PRO A 64 26.13 3.51 5.36
N SER A 65 25.91 2.47 4.56
CA SER A 65 24.64 2.20 3.86
C SER A 65 23.57 1.67 4.82
N TRP A 66 22.31 2.05 4.57
CA TRP A 66 21.17 1.77 5.45
C TRP A 66 20.16 0.80 4.82
N ASN A 67 19.22 0.29 5.63
CA ASN A 67 18.13 -0.58 5.16
C ASN A 67 16.78 -0.16 5.74
N GLN A 68 15.92 0.42 4.90
CA GLN A 68 14.58 0.87 5.28
C GLN A 68 13.61 -0.27 5.60
N HIS A 69 13.87 -1.49 5.10
CA HIS A 69 12.95 -2.63 5.13
C HIS A 69 13.02 -3.50 6.40
N ILE A 70 13.84 -3.13 7.38
CA ILE A 70 14.02 -3.85 8.64
C ILE A 70 13.89 -2.88 9.84
N PRO A 71 13.35 -3.33 11.00
CA PRO A 71 12.86 -4.67 11.33
C PRO A 71 11.57 -5.08 10.61
N GLN A 72 10.90 -4.13 9.92
CA GLN A 72 9.71 -4.38 9.10
C GLN A 72 9.71 -3.44 7.88
N TYR A 73 8.82 -3.68 6.92
CA TYR A 73 8.67 -2.78 5.77
C TYR A 73 8.19 -1.38 6.19
N CYS A 74 8.92 -0.36 5.74
CA CYS A 74 8.59 1.06 5.86
C CYS A 74 8.95 1.76 4.54
N GLY A 75 8.02 2.56 4.00
CA GLY A 75 8.17 3.29 2.74
C GLY A 75 9.02 4.55 2.84
N SER A 76 10.16 4.49 3.54
CA SER A 76 10.97 5.65 3.95
C SER A 76 12.19 5.93 3.08
N CYS A 77 12.16 5.58 1.79
CA CYS A 77 13.28 5.80 0.86
C CYS A 77 13.73 7.26 0.81
N PHE A 78 12.76 8.18 0.74
CA PHE A 78 12.96 9.62 0.67
C PHE A 78 13.72 10.15 1.91
N ALA A 79 13.36 9.67 3.11
CA ALA A 79 14.09 9.95 4.34
C ALA A 79 15.50 9.36 4.32
N HIS A 80 15.66 8.12 3.83
CA HIS A 80 16.97 7.48 3.74
C HIS A 80 17.91 8.16 2.74
N GLY A 81 17.48 8.42 1.51
CA GLY A 81 18.28 9.08 0.48
C GLY A 81 18.64 10.52 0.87
N ALA A 82 17.68 11.29 1.38
CA ALA A 82 17.91 12.68 1.78
C ALA A 82 18.86 12.79 2.97
N LEU A 83 18.65 12.00 4.02
CA LEU A 83 19.54 12.01 5.18
C LEU A 83 20.92 11.42 4.87
N SER A 84 21.04 10.53 3.88
CA SER A 84 22.32 10.00 3.44
C SER A 84 23.13 11.03 2.62
N SER A 85 22.47 11.80 1.73
CA SER A 85 23.07 12.99 1.09
C SER A 85 23.49 14.04 2.12
N ALA A 86 22.65 14.31 3.12
CA ALA A 86 22.91 15.32 4.14
C ALA A 86 24.10 14.95 5.05
N GLN A 87 24.16 13.70 5.53
CA GLN A 87 25.23 13.25 6.43
C GLN A 87 26.60 13.12 5.72
N ASP A 88 26.63 12.67 4.46
CA ASP A 88 27.85 12.67 3.65
C ASP A 88 28.33 14.11 3.36
N ARG A 89 27.40 15.05 3.13
CA ARG A 89 27.71 16.49 3.01
C ARG A 89 28.26 17.09 4.31
N ILE A 90 27.73 16.72 5.48
CA ILE A 90 28.30 17.09 6.78
C ILE A 90 29.74 16.59 6.90
N LYS A 91 30.00 15.31 6.57
CA LYS A 91 31.35 14.73 6.58
C LYS A 91 32.34 15.45 5.66
N ILE A 92 31.90 15.84 4.45
CA ILE A 92 32.70 16.65 3.50
C ILE A 92 33.04 18.02 4.10
N LEU A 93 32.08 18.70 4.73
CA LEU A 93 32.28 20.02 5.33
C LEU A 93 33.18 19.95 6.58
N ASN A 94 32.97 18.97 7.46
CA ASN A 94 33.76 18.76 8.66
C ASN A 94 35.22 18.42 8.31
N LYS A 95 35.46 17.61 7.28
CA LYS A 95 36.82 17.36 6.79
C LYS A 95 37.49 18.61 6.19
N LYS A 96 36.73 19.48 5.52
CA LYS A 96 37.24 20.80 5.04
C LYS A 96 37.61 21.74 6.21
N ARG A 97 36.96 21.60 7.38
CA ARG A 97 37.36 22.27 8.63
C ARG A 97 38.50 21.57 9.39
N GLY A 98 38.99 20.42 8.90
CA GLY A 98 40.06 19.65 9.54
C GLY A 98 39.60 18.72 10.67
N TYR A 99 38.29 18.54 10.87
CA TYR A 99 37.74 17.64 11.90
C TYR A 99 38.07 16.16 11.60
N THR A 100 38.31 15.40 12.67
CA THR A 100 38.68 13.98 12.63
C THR A 100 37.97 13.14 13.70
N GLY A 101 36.82 13.61 14.21
CA GLY A 101 35.99 12.86 15.15
C GLY A 101 35.06 11.85 14.46
N ALA A 102 33.93 11.56 15.09
CA ALA A 102 32.94 10.62 14.54
C ALA A 102 32.16 11.19 13.35
N ASP A 103 31.75 10.32 12.43
CA ASP A 103 30.79 10.65 11.38
C ASP A 103 29.39 10.87 12.00
N VAL A 104 28.70 11.93 11.62
CA VAL A 104 27.32 12.23 12.06
C VAL A 104 26.33 11.29 11.40
N MET A 105 25.43 10.65 12.16
CA MET A 105 24.30 9.88 11.61
C MET A 105 23.01 10.64 11.90
N LEU A 106 22.27 11.08 10.89
CA LEU A 106 21.05 11.87 11.13
C LEU A 106 19.84 11.01 11.52
N GLY A 107 19.10 11.45 12.54
CA GLY A 107 17.99 10.73 13.17
C GLY A 107 16.81 10.43 12.26
N ARG A 108 16.81 9.23 11.67
CA ARG A 108 15.81 8.75 10.71
C ARG A 108 14.45 8.54 11.37
N GLN A 109 14.42 7.94 12.56
CA GLN A 109 13.17 7.74 13.30
C GLN A 109 12.60 9.06 13.85
N SER A 110 13.45 10.00 14.27
CA SER A 110 13.03 11.34 14.71
C SER A 110 12.33 12.11 13.59
N PHE A 111 12.83 12.03 12.36
CA PHE A 111 12.14 12.58 11.18
C PHE A 111 10.79 11.89 10.93
N LEU A 112 10.79 10.55 10.79
CA LEU A 112 9.58 9.79 10.44
C LEU A 112 8.47 9.92 11.49
N ASN A 113 8.84 10.10 12.76
CA ASN A 113 7.91 10.50 13.80
C ASN A 113 7.42 11.93 13.54
N CYS A 114 8.26 12.94 13.66
CA CYS A 114 7.77 14.31 13.80
C CYS A 114 7.23 14.94 12.51
N ALA A 115 7.79 14.60 11.35
CA ALA A 115 7.51 15.32 10.11
C ALA A 115 6.01 15.29 9.70
N PRO A 116 5.27 14.16 9.77
CA PRO A 116 3.84 14.13 9.48
C PRO A 116 3.01 15.13 10.29
N GLY A 117 3.31 15.32 11.57
CA GLY A 117 2.66 16.32 12.43
C GLY A 117 2.89 17.77 11.99
N HIS A 118 4.01 18.03 11.31
CA HIS A 118 4.37 19.33 10.74
C HIS A 118 3.93 19.53 9.28
N GLY A 119 3.14 18.61 8.72
CA GLY A 119 2.74 18.67 7.31
C GLY A 119 3.84 18.30 6.32
N LEU A 120 4.88 17.56 6.75
CA LEU A 120 5.99 17.08 5.90
C LEU A 120 6.03 15.54 5.86
N SER A 121 5.90 14.91 4.68
CA SER A 121 5.72 13.45 4.48
C SER A 121 4.52 12.76 5.17
N ASP A 122 4.21 11.53 4.73
CA ASP A 122 3.27 10.56 5.34
C ASP A 122 4.02 9.47 6.16
N GLY A 123 5.27 9.72 6.57
CA GLY A 123 6.09 8.76 7.32
C GLY A 123 6.47 7.54 6.47
N CYS A 124 6.26 6.32 6.98
CA CYS A 124 6.39 5.07 6.23
C CYS A 124 5.31 4.90 5.14
N GLY A 125 4.30 5.79 5.07
CA GLY A 125 3.45 5.95 3.88
C GLY A 125 4.23 6.48 2.67
N GLY A 126 5.26 7.31 2.91
CA GLY A 126 6.13 7.89 1.90
C GLY A 126 6.28 9.42 2.03
N GLY A 127 6.94 10.05 1.07
CA GLY A 127 7.25 11.48 1.08
C GLY A 127 8.17 11.87 -0.08
N GLU A 128 8.86 13.00 0.06
CA GLU A 128 9.90 13.45 -0.87
C GLU A 128 11.16 13.90 -0.13
N ALA A 129 12.33 13.82 -0.78
CA ALA A 129 13.58 14.37 -0.23
C ALA A 129 13.48 15.86 0.18
N SER A 130 12.63 16.62 -0.52
CA SER A 130 12.36 18.03 -0.19
C SER A 130 11.63 18.23 1.15
N ASP A 131 10.81 17.27 1.60
CA ASP A 131 10.18 17.31 2.94
C ASP A 131 11.23 17.22 4.05
N VAL A 132 12.27 16.41 3.82
CA VAL A 132 13.35 16.14 4.77
C VAL A 132 14.23 17.37 4.93
N TYR A 133 14.62 18.00 3.82
CA TYR A 133 15.42 19.21 3.85
C TYR A 133 14.64 20.42 4.39
N GLU A 134 13.34 20.51 4.14
CA GLU A 134 12.47 21.52 4.77
C GLU A 134 12.36 21.33 6.28
N PHE A 135 12.24 20.09 6.75
CA PHE A 135 12.24 19.75 8.17
C PHE A 135 13.59 20.13 8.81
N MET A 136 14.71 19.77 8.17
CA MET A 136 16.05 20.18 8.61
C MET A 136 16.24 21.70 8.61
N HIS A 137 15.66 22.43 7.67
CA HIS A 137 15.75 23.90 7.64
C HIS A 137 15.00 24.53 8.82
N LYS A 138 13.73 24.16 9.00
CA LYS A 138 12.85 24.73 10.04
C LYS A 138 13.24 24.26 11.43
N TYR A 139 13.27 22.95 11.66
CA TYR A 139 13.35 22.35 12.99
C TYR A 139 14.75 21.82 13.32
N GLY A 140 15.49 21.37 12.30
CA GLY A 140 16.72 20.59 12.44
C GLY A 140 16.42 19.11 12.71
N LEU A 141 17.47 18.26 12.70
CA LEU A 141 17.37 16.86 13.12
C LEU A 141 18.49 16.50 14.13
N PRO A 142 18.24 15.58 15.06
CA PRO A 142 19.26 15.11 16.00
C PRO A 142 20.17 14.06 15.33
N ASP A 143 21.16 13.58 16.09
CA ASP A 143 21.87 12.35 15.76
C ASP A 143 20.97 11.12 15.98
N GLU A 144 21.20 10.04 15.23
CA GLU A 144 20.48 8.76 15.29
C GLU A 144 20.47 8.11 16.68
N SER A 145 21.48 8.39 17.52
CA SER A 145 21.51 7.97 18.93
C SER A 145 20.33 8.50 19.77
N CYS A 146 19.63 9.55 19.31
CA CYS A 146 18.41 10.05 19.96
C CYS A 146 17.21 9.11 19.85
N LEU A 147 17.05 8.43 18.70
CA LEU A 147 16.01 7.45 18.41
C LEU A 147 16.48 6.58 17.23
N PRO A 148 17.03 5.38 17.49
CA PRO A 148 17.45 4.46 16.42
C PRO A 148 16.29 4.04 15.51
N TYR A 149 16.60 3.86 14.22
CA TYR A 149 15.63 3.45 13.20
C TYR A 149 14.92 2.13 13.53
N ASN A 150 13.60 2.21 13.60
CA ASN A 150 12.72 1.11 13.98
C ASN A 150 11.64 0.82 12.92
N ALA A 151 11.75 1.40 11.71
CA ALA A 151 10.83 1.22 10.58
C ALA A 151 9.34 1.36 10.96
N THR A 152 9.00 2.35 11.78
CA THR A 152 7.65 2.52 12.35
C THR A 152 7.10 3.92 12.16
N ASP A 153 5.81 4.02 11.83
CA ASP A 153 5.02 5.23 12.07
C ASP A 153 4.56 5.23 13.54
N HIS A 154 5.26 5.96 14.40
CA HIS A 154 4.75 6.21 15.74
C HIS A 154 3.69 7.31 15.71
N THR A 155 2.45 6.96 15.32
CA THR A 155 1.29 7.86 15.19
C THR A 155 0.79 8.41 16.55
N LYS A 156 1.65 9.12 17.28
CA LYS A 156 1.37 9.77 18.57
C LYS A 156 0.72 11.16 18.41
N PHE A 157 0.86 11.78 17.22
CA PHE A 157 0.40 13.13 16.89
C PHE A 157 -1.11 13.40 17.07
N PRO A 158 -2.03 12.43 16.79
CA PRO A 158 -3.46 12.64 17.03
C PRO A 158 -3.81 12.92 18.50
N GLN A 159 -3.00 12.44 19.43
CA GLN A 159 -3.18 12.65 20.88
C GLN A 159 -2.61 13.99 21.35
N ASN A 160 -1.74 14.62 20.54
CA ASN A 160 -0.96 15.82 20.88
C ASN A 160 -1.31 17.03 19.98
N ASN A 161 -2.55 17.12 19.49
CA ASN A 161 -3.02 18.22 18.63
C ASN A 161 -2.12 18.46 17.38
N GLY A 162 -1.62 17.37 16.78
CA GLY A 162 -0.69 17.41 15.64
C GLY A 162 0.79 17.62 15.99
N THR A 163 1.13 18.00 17.23
CA THR A 163 2.52 18.25 17.63
C THR A 163 3.30 16.95 17.90
N CYS A 164 4.61 16.95 17.61
CA CYS A 164 5.46 15.82 17.92
C CYS A 164 5.73 15.72 19.44
N PRO A 165 5.48 14.58 20.11
CA PRO A 165 5.89 14.40 21.49
C PRO A 165 7.42 14.51 21.64
N PRO A 166 7.92 15.00 22.79
CA PRO A 166 9.35 15.05 23.09
C PRO A 166 10.07 13.71 22.86
N GLU A 167 9.44 12.62 23.31
CA GLU A 167 9.93 11.25 23.21
C GLU A 167 9.80 10.66 21.79
N GLY A 168 9.15 11.41 20.88
CA GLY A 168 9.12 11.15 19.44
C GLY A 168 10.25 11.84 18.68
N TYR A 169 10.94 12.82 19.28
CA TYR A 169 12.09 13.50 18.68
C TYR A 169 13.42 12.97 19.23
N CYS A 170 13.57 12.87 20.56
CA CYS A 170 14.76 12.30 21.20
C CYS A 170 14.44 11.76 22.61
N MET A 171 14.86 10.53 22.92
CA MET A 171 14.56 9.86 24.18
C MET A 171 15.76 9.03 24.65
N ASN A 172 15.99 8.98 25.96
CA ASN A 172 16.91 8.02 26.58
C ASN A 172 16.15 7.15 27.59
N CYS A 173 16.60 5.92 27.81
CA CYS A 173 16.01 4.96 28.74
C CYS A 173 17.11 4.32 29.58
N MET A 174 17.06 4.50 30.90
CA MET A 174 18.09 3.98 31.81
C MET A 174 17.50 3.31 33.06
N TYR A 175 18.21 2.33 33.62
CA TYR A 175 17.91 1.82 34.94
C TYR A 175 18.39 2.83 35.99
N THR A 176 17.50 3.24 36.88
CA THR A 176 17.81 4.15 38.00
C THR A 176 17.91 3.36 39.30
N PRO A 177 18.53 3.92 40.36
CA PRO A 177 18.49 3.31 41.70
C PRO A 177 17.06 3.10 42.23
N GLN A 178 16.10 3.91 41.76
CA GLN A 178 14.68 3.84 42.06
C GLN A 178 13.95 2.75 41.26
N SER A 179 14.40 2.48 40.03
CA SER A 179 13.84 1.47 39.13
C SER A 179 14.92 0.52 38.57
N PRO A 180 15.58 -0.30 39.42
CA PRO A 180 16.73 -1.13 39.03
C PRO A 180 16.35 -2.33 38.14
N HIS A 181 15.07 -2.56 37.89
CA HIS A 181 14.55 -3.70 37.11
C HIS A 181 13.65 -3.29 35.94
N LYS A 182 13.47 -1.98 35.70
CA LYS A 182 12.70 -1.44 34.57
C LYS A 182 13.32 -0.11 34.15
N ALA A 183 13.81 -0.03 32.92
CA ALA A 183 14.36 1.22 32.41
C ALA A 183 13.30 2.34 32.44
N GLU A 184 13.66 3.47 33.04
CA GLU A 184 12.88 4.70 33.02
C GLU A 184 13.28 5.51 31.80
N CYS A 185 12.30 5.76 30.93
CA CYS A 185 12.49 6.52 29.70
C CYS A 185 12.08 7.98 29.88
N PHE A 186 12.89 8.90 29.39
CA PHE A 186 12.67 10.34 29.48
C PHE A 186 13.11 11.04 28.18
N PRO A 187 12.45 12.15 27.80
CA PRO A 187 12.87 12.92 26.64
C PRO A 187 14.18 13.66 26.93
N VAL A 188 15.05 13.72 25.93
CA VAL A 188 16.30 14.49 26.03
C VAL A 188 16.00 15.93 25.65
N THR A 189 16.25 16.88 26.55
CA THR A 189 15.89 18.30 26.38
C THR A 189 17.02 19.17 25.82
N LYS A 190 18.25 18.64 25.72
CA LYS A 190 19.42 19.31 25.15
C LYS A 190 20.17 18.34 24.24
N MET A 191 20.28 18.69 22.96
CA MET A 191 20.89 17.86 21.92
C MET A 191 21.33 18.74 20.74
N VAL A 192 22.27 18.26 19.93
CA VAL A 192 22.65 18.88 18.65
C VAL A 192 21.47 18.82 17.68
N ARG A 193 21.29 19.84 16.84
CA ARG A 193 20.29 19.84 15.77
C ARG A 193 20.92 20.29 14.45
N TYR A 194 21.30 19.32 13.63
CA TYR A 194 21.85 19.57 12.31
C TYR A 194 20.77 20.17 11.41
N ARG A 195 21.03 21.35 10.83
CA ARG A 195 20.07 22.07 9.99
C ARG A 195 20.40 21.98 8.52
N ALA A 196 19.44 22.37 7.68
CA ALA A 196 19.70 22.79 6.31
C ALA A 196 19.78 24.31 6.26
N LYS A 197 20.93 24.87 5.85
CA LYS A 197 21.10 26.31 5.63
C LYS A 197 20.38 26.79 4.38
N ARG A 198 20.42 25.97 3.32
CA ARG A 198 19.59 26.09 2.11
C ARG A 198 19.36 24.70 1.49
N TYR A 199 18.32 24.57 0.69
CA TYR A 199 18.01 23.38 -0.10
C TYR A 199 17.31 23.79 -1.39
N GLY A 200 17.20 22.88 -2.37
CA GLY A 200 16.53 23.16 -3.64
C GLY A 200 16.46 21.94 -4.55
N ARG A 201 15.76 22.08 -5.69
CA ARG A 201 15.66 21.02 -6.71
C ARG A 201 16.74 21.16 -7.79
N LEU A 202 17.04 20.05 -8.45
CA LEU A 202 17.92 19.90 -9.61
C LEU A 202 17.18 19.07 -10.68
N VAL A 203 17.42 19.36 -11.95
CA VAL A 203 16.85 18.62 -13.10
C VAL A 203 17.92 18.53 -14.18
N GLY A 204 18.11 17.34 -14.77
CA GLY A 204 19.03 17.09 -15.87
C GLY A 204 20.50 16.91 -15.49
N GLU A 205 21.26 16.25 -16.38
CA GLU A 205 22.65 15.82 -16.16
C GLU A 205 23.59 16.95 -15.69
N HIS A 206 23.50 18.13 -16.31
CA HIS A 206 24.38 19.27 -15.97
C HIS A 206 24.18 19.77 -14.53
N ALA A 207 22.94 20.05 -14.13
CA ALA A 207 22.65 20.55 -12.78
C ALA A 207 23.08 19.55 -11.71
N ILE A 208 22.82 18.26 -11.95
CA ILE A 208 23.21 17.17 -11.06
C ILE A 208 24.74 17.06 -10.94
N MET A 209 25.48 16.97 -12.06
CA MET A 209 26.96 16.91 -12.01
C MET A 209 27.58 18.17 -11.38
N LYS A 210 26.99 19.33 -11.62
CA LYS A 210 27.49 20.62 -11.12
C LYS A 210 27.35 20.73 -9.60
N GLU A 211 26.21 20.33 -9.04
CA GLU A 211 25.96 20.34 -7.60
C GLU A 211 26.58 19.14 -6.87
N LEU A 212 26.77 18.00 -7.54
CA LEU A 212 27.52 16.86 -6.98
C LEU A 212 28.95 17.22 -6.58
N ARG A 213 29.57 18.24 -7.20
CA ARG A 213 30.89 18.77 -6.82
C ARG A 213 30.91 19.42 -5.43
N ASN A 214 29.74 19.77 -4.87
CA ASN A 214 29.59 20.26 -3.51
C ASN A 214 29.33 19.12 -2.50
N GLY A 215 28.67 18.03 -2.94
CA GLY A 215 28.46 16.77 -2.20
C GLY A 215 27.36 15.90 -2.85
N PRO A 216 27.11 14.66 -2.38
CA PRO A 216 26.06 13.79 -2.90
C PRO A 216 24.67 14.44 -2.96
N VAL A 217 23.80 14.02 -3.88
CA VAL A 217 22.42 14.56 -4.03
C VAL A 217 21.39 13.44 -4.04
N THR A 218 20.15 13.75 -3.65
CA THR A 218 19.06 12.77 -3.64
C THR A 218 18.20 12.93 -4.88
N CYS A 219 17.78 11.82 -5.49
CA CYS A 219 16.98 11.81 -6.71
C CYS A 219 15.88 10.75 -6.60
N GLY A 220 14.68 11.08 -7.08
CA GLY A 220 13.64 10.09 -7.32
C GLY A 220 14.06 9.12 -8.44
N ILE A 221 13.68 7.85 -8.33
CA ILE A 221 13.85 6.83 -9.37
C ILE A 221 12.58 5.96 -9.47
N ALA A 222 12.30 5.43 -10.65
CA ALA A 222 11.27 4.44 -10.92
C ALA A 222 11.81 3.01 -10.71
N CYS A 223 11.29 2.26 -9.74
CA CYS A 223 11.75 0.91 -9.46
C CYS A 223 11.11 -0.15 -10.38
N SER A 224 11.69 -0.39 -11.56
CA SER A 224 11.27 -1.53 -12.38
C SER A 224 11.54 -2.87 -11.66
N ASN A 225 10.78 -3.93 -11.96
CA ASN A 225 10.93 -5.21 -11.25
C ASN A 225 12.32 -5.85 -11.47
N ASP A 226 12.94 -5.63 -12.63
CA ASP A 226 14.29 -6.13 -12.92
C ASP A 226 15.35 -5.37 -12.10
N PHE A 227 15.26 -4.04 -12.06
CA PHE A 227 16.06 -3.20 -11.16
C PHE A 227 15.91 -3.64 -9.69
N THR A 228 14.67 -3.85 -9.25
CA THR A 228 14.32 -4.14 -7.85
C THR A 228 14.88 -5.48 -7.39
N TYR A 229 14.60 -6.56 -8.11
CA TYR A 229 14.88 -7.93 -7.67
C TYR A 229 16.15 -8.52 -8.30
N ASN A 230 16.41 -8.23 -9.57
CA ASN A 230 17.45 -8.91 -10.35
C ASN A 230 18.78 -8.18 -10.33
N TYR A 231 18.83 -6.87 -10.07
CA TYR A 231 20.10 -6.13 -10.01
C TYR A 231 21.09 -6.72 -8.98
N LYS A 232 22.35 -6.88 -9.40
CA LYS A 232 23.48 -7.34 -8.55
C LYS A 232 24.75 -6.54 -8.82
N ALA A 233 25.08 -6.30 -10.10
CA ALA A 233 26.23 -5.50 -10.52
C ALA A 233 26.05 -5.00 -11.97
N GLY A 234 26.96 -4.11 -12.40
CA GLY A 234 26.98 -3.53 -13.75
C GLY A 234 26.22 -2.21 -13.85
N ILE A 235 26.16 -1.63 -15.05
CA ILE A 235 25.42 -0.40 -15.35
C ILE A 235 24.01 -0.76 -15.80
N VAL A 236 23.01 -0.35 -15.02
CA VAL A 236 21.60 -0.43 -15.38
C VAL A 236 21.32 0.45 -16.61
N ASN A 237 20.62 -0.13 -17.58
CA ASN A 237 20.07 0.57 -18.74
C ASN A 237 18.71 -0.06 -19.03
N ASP A 238 17.68 0.37 -18.32
CA ASP A 238 16.32 -0.13 -18.48
C ASP A 238 15.77 0.35 -19.84
N THR A 239 15.37 -0.61 -20.69
CA THR A 239 14.87 -0.35 -22.05
C THR A 239 13.35 -0.48 -22.16
N THR A 240 12.64 -0.68 -21.04
CA THR A 240 11.18 -0.79 -21.00
C THR A 240 10.47 0.55 -21.08
N GLY A 241 11.17 1.65 -20.78
CA GLY A 241 10.58 2.98 -20.67
C GLY A 241 9.77 3.20 -19.39
N PHE A 242 10.05 2.42 -18.33
CA PHE A 242 9.40 2.60 -17.03
C PHE A 242 9.90 3.88 -16.32
N MET A 243 8.97 4.79 -16.03
CA MET A 243 9.28 6.15 -15.55
C MET A 243 8.34 6.62 -14.40
N ASP A 244 7.54 5.72 -13.84
CA ASP A 244 6.72 6.00 -12.65
C ASP A 244 7.63 6.08 -11.41
N ILE A 245 8.07 7.28 -11.06
CA ILE A 245 8.99 7.53 -9.93
C ILE A 245 8.28 7.18 -8.61
N ASP A 246 8.75 6.12 -7.95
CA ASP A 246 8.12 5.49 -6.78
C ASP A 246 9.12 5.13 -5.65
N HIS A 247 10.36 5.61 -5.80
CA HIS A 247 11.47 5.43 -4.86
C HIS A 247 12.41 6.65 -4.89
N ASP A 248 13.26 6.80 -3.88
CA ASP A 248 14.27 7.88 -3.78
C ASP A 248 15.62 7.26 -3.41
N VAL A 249 16.67 7.72 -4.07
CA VAL A 249 18.05 7.20 -3.97
C VAL A 249 19.05 8.36 -3.92
N GLU A 250 20.31 8.10 -3.59
CA GLU A 250 21.34 9.13 -3.50
C GLU A 250 22.44 8.91 -4.53
N ILE A 251 22.63 9.87 -5.42
CA ILE A 251 23.76 9.88 -6.33
C ILE A 251 25.00 10.37 -5.56
N VAL A 252 26.04 9.55 -5.50
CA VAL A 252 27.30 9.81 -4.79
C VAL A 252 28.45 10.14 -5.73
N GLY A 253 28.29 9.88 -7.03
CA GLY A 253 29.32 10.06 -8.04
C GLY A 253 28.87 9.78 -9.47
N TRP A 254 29.80 9.88 -10.40
CA TRP A 254 29.63 9.53 -11.81
C TRP A 254 30.91 8.95 -12.39
N GLY A 255 30.77 8.27 -13.52
CA GLY A 255 31.91 7.70 -14.23
C GLY A 255 31.68 7.46 -15.72
N VAL A 256 32.67 6.80 -16.32
CA VAL A 256 32.62 6.20 -17.66
C VAL A 256 33.27 4.82 -17.62
N GLU A 257 32.53 3.77 -18.00
CA GLU A 257 33.02 2.39 -18.04
C GLU A 257 32.80 1.83 -19.45
N ASN A 258 33.87 1.34 -20.11
CA ASN A 258 33.82 0.84 -21.49
C ASN A 258 33.12 1.80 -22.49
N GLY A 259 33.25 3.11 -22.28
CA GLY A 259 32.61 4.17 -23.07
C GLY A 259 31.20 4.58 -22.61
N THR A 260 30.58 3.83 -21.71
CA THR A 260 29.22 4.13 -21.18
C THR A 260 29.31 5.10 -20.01
N LYS A 261 28.65 6.27 -20.11
CA LYS A 261 28.47 7.21 -18.99
C LYS A 261 27.57 6.58 -17.92
N TYR A 262 27.93 6.69 -16.65
CA TYR A 262 27.08 6.24 -15.55
C TYR A 262 27.03 7.22 -14.37
N TRP A 263 25.96 7.13 -13.57
CA TRP A 263 25.85 7.58 -12.19
C TRP A 263 26.20 6.44 -11.25
N HIS A 264 26.89 6.73 -10.14
CA HIS A 264 27.05 5.80 -9.02
C HIS A 264 26.14 6.24 -7.87
N VAL A 265 25.36 5.31 -7.33
CA VAL A 265 24.16 5.61 -6.56
C VAL A 265 24.03 4.69 -5.35
N ARG A 266 23.84 5.25 -4.16
CA ARG A 266 23.52 4.53 -2.91
C ARG A 266 22.01 4.26 -2.87
N ASN A 267 21.64 3.01 -2.55
CA ASN A 267 20.26 2.58 -2.31
C ASN A 267 20.05 2.29 -0.80
N SER A 268 18.80 2.30 -0.35
CA SER A 268 18.36 2.19 1.04
C SER A 268 17.84 0.80 1.43
N TRP A 269 18.29 -0.27 0.75
CA TRP A 269 17.80 -1.64 0.95
C TRP A 269 18.85 -2.59 1.59
N GLY A 270 19.87 -2.03 2.23
CA GLY A 270 20.93 -2.78 2.91
C GLY A 270 22.06 -3.26 2.00
N THR A 271 23.20 -3.58 2.62
CA THR A 271 24.45 -3.94 1.93
C THR A 271 24.40 -5.29 1.19
N TYR A 272 23.36 -6.09 1.38
CA TYR A 272 23.15 -7.35 0.68
C TYR A 272 22.46 -7.19 -0.69
N TRP A 273 21.97 -6.00 -1.02
CA TRP A 273 21.39 -5.68 -2.33
C TRP A 273 22.43 -5.01 -3.24
N GLY A 274 22.38 -5.30 -4.54
CA GLY A 274 23.27 -4.69 -5.53
C GLY A 274 24.76 -4.83 -5.20
N MET A 275 25.53 -3.78 -5.49
CA MET A 275 26.96 -3.67 -5.25
C MET A 275 27.23 -3.16 -3.83
N GLY A 276 26.92 -3.95 -2.80
CA GLY A 276 27.15 -3.54 -1.40
C GLY A 276 26.17 -2.48 -0.90
N GLY A 277 24.95 -2.45 -1.42
CA GLY A 277 23.95 -1.39 -1.22
C GLY A 277 23.97 -0.30 -2.29
N PHE A 278 24.89 -0.35 -3.26
CA PHE A 278 25.02 0.61 -4.35
C PHE A 278 24.61 0.02 -5.70
N PHE A 279 24.40 0.89 -6.69
CA PHE A 279 24.25 0.52 -8.09
C PHE A 279 24.88 1.55 -9.03
N LYS A 280 25.10 1.15 -10.29
CA LYS A 280 25.40 2.06 -11.40
C LYS A 280 24.21 2.10 -12.36
N ILE A 281 23.90 3.27 -12.90
CA ILE A 281 22.85 3.46 -13.93
C ILE A 281 23.34 4.41 -15.02
N ILE A 282 22.92 4.18 -16.26
CA ILE A 282 23.34 4.98 -17.43
C ILE A 282 22.93 6.45 -17.27
N ARG A 283 23.87 7.36 -17.60
CA ARG A 283 23.77 8.81 -17.36
C ARG A 283 23.58 9.60 -18.66
N GLY A 284 22.80 10.68 -18.60
CA GLY A 284 22.54 11.62 -19.68
C GLY A 284 21.40 11.21 -20.60
N ILE A 285 20.53 10.28 -20.16
CA ILE A 285 19.33 9.83 -20.88
C ILE A 285 18.10 9.67 -19.96
N ASN A 286 18.16 10.19 -18.72
CA ASN A 286 17.08 10.09 -17.73
C ASN A 286 16.55 8.65 -17.49
N ASN A 287 17.43 7.64 -17.44
CA ASN A 287 17.00 6.25 -17.29
C ASN A 287 16.30 6.03 -15.94
N LEU A 288 15.15 5.35 -15.95
CA LEU A 288 14.26 5.19 -14.77
C LEU A 288 13.88 6.52 -14.09
N GLY A 289 13.88 7.65 -14.80
CA GLY A 289 13.49 8.96 -14.26
C GLY A 289 14.52 9.62 -13.32
N ILE A 290 15.72 9.04 -13.16
CA ILE A 290 16.70 9.46 -12.14
C ILE A 290 17.25 10.89 -12.32
N GLU A 291 17.01 11.53 -13.47
CA GLU A 291 17.47 12.90 -13.76
C GLU A 291 16.32 13.93 -13.72
N ALA A 292 15.07 13.49 -13.48
CA ALA A 292 13.87 14.33 -13.58
C ALA A 292 13.51 15.07 -12.28
N ASP A 293 13.72 14.47 -11.11
CA ASP A 293 13.36 15.07 -9.82
C ASP A 293 14.43 14.80 -8.76
N CYS A 294 15.43 15.67 -8.69
CA CYS A 294 16.51 15.63 -7.72
C CYS A 294 16.46 16.82 -6.75
N ALA A 295 17.08 16.66 -5.58
CA ALA A 295 17.20 17.69 -4.56
C ALA A 295 18.59 17.70 -3.91
N PHE A 296 19.02 18.89 -3.48
CA PHE A 296 20.26 19.10 -2.74
C PHE A 296 20.01 19.85 -1.43
N VAL A 297 20.98 19.75 -0.52
CA VAL A 297 21.01 20.49 0.75
C VAL A 297 22.41 21.06 1.00
N GLU A 298 22.51 22.27 1.55
CA GLU A 298 23.72 22.76 2.21
C GLU A 298 23.49 22.63 3.73
N PRO A 299 24.11 21.65 4.42
CA PRO A 299 23.98 21.53 5.87
C PRO A 299 24.51 22.77 6.58
N ASP A 300 23.83 23.19 7.64
CA ASP A 300 24.41 24.09 8.62
C ASP A 300 25.08 23.29 9.73
N ILE A 301 26.40 23.46 9.83
CA ILE A 301 27.29 22.86 10.83
C ILE A 301 27.93 23.95 11.72
N SER A 302 27.32 25.13 11.82
CA SER A 302 27.72 26.12 12.84
C SER A 302 27.28 25.70 14.25
N GLU A 303 26.12 25.06 14.41
CA GLU A 303 25.64 24.57 15.72
C GLU A 303 26.54 23.47 16.33
N GLU A 304 27.38 22.77 15.55
CA GLU A 304 28.37 21.81 16.08
C GLU A 304 29.49 22.50 16.89
N GLU A 305 29.87 23.73 16.54
CA GLU A 305 30.97 24.43 17.20
C GLU A 305 30.56 24.85 18.64
N LEU A 306 29.28 25.17 18.83
CA LEU A 306 28.67 25.49 20.13
C LEU A 306 28.60 24.30 21.11
N VAL A 307 28.80 23.06 20.64
CA VAL A 307 28.86 21.86 21.50
C VAL A 307 30.16 21.83 22.32
N TRP A 308 31.19 22.53 21.84
CA TRP A 308 32.54 22.55 22.42
C TRP A 308 32.86 23.85 23.18
N GLU A 309 31.90 24.78 23.28
CA GLU A 309 32.01 25.99 24.09
C GLU A 309 31.31 25.82 25.45
N GLU A 310 31.91 26.33 26.54
CA GLU A 310 31.41 26.13 27.92
C GLU A 310 30.04 26.78 28.21
N LYS A 311 29.53 27.65 27.33
CA LYS A 311 28.31 28.45 27.57
C LYS A 311 27.45 28.55 26.30
N PRO A 312 26.39 27.73 26.16
CA PRO A 312 25.49 27.83 25.01
C PRO A 312 24.76 29.18 25.00
N LEU A 313 24.90 29.92 23.90
CA LEU A 313 24.40 31.30 23.80
C LEU A 313 22.85 31.42 23.78
N TYR A 314 22.14 30.32 23.51
CA TYR A 314 20.68 30.29 23.38
C TYR A 314 20.04 29.17 24.21
N GLY A 315 19.28 29.56 25.23
CA GLY A 315 18.39 28.67 25.99
C GLY A 315 17.06 28.47 25.27
N GLY A 316 17.03 27.61 24.26
CA GLY A 316 15.77 27.18 23.62
C GLY A 316 15.08 26.07 24.41
N SER A 317 13.81 26.24 24.76
CA SER A 317 12.96 25.13 25.21
C SER A 317 12.53 24.26 24.01
N ILE A 318 11.99 23.08 24.29
CA ILE A 318 11.44 22.18 23.25
C ILE A 318 10.25 22.78 22.48
N PHE A 319 9.57 23.78 23.04
CA PHE A 319 8.32 24.34 22.52
C PHE A 319 8.50 25.27 21.31
N GLY A 320 9.43 24.94 20.39
CA GLY A 320 9.60 25.58 19.09
C GLY A 320 8.49 25.27 18.08
N ILE A 321 7.29 24.96 18.55
CA ILE A 321 6.10 24.64 17.75
C ILE A 321 5.00 25.66 18.12
N VAL A 322 5.10 26.85 17.50
CA VAL A 322 4.18 28.00 17.60
C VAL A 322 4.08 28.67 18.99
N PRO A 323 4.62 29.89 19.17
CA PRO A 323 4.36 30.73 20.35
C PRO A 323 2.93 31.30 20.38
N PHE A 324 2.47 31.66 21.58
CA PHE A 324 1.22 32.44 21.77
C PHE A 324 1.31 33.86 21.20
N ALA A 325 0.15 34.52 21.06
CA ALA A 325 -0.02 35.81 20.40
C ALA A 325 0.84 36.97 20.98
N ASP A 326 1.09 37.98 20.14
CA ASP A 326 1.98 39.13 20.40
C ASP A 326 1.72 39.92 21.70
N SER A 327 0.53 39.80 22.30
CA SER A 327 0.17 40.40 23.59
C SER A 327 1.05 39.95 24.76
N ALA A 328 1.74 38.81 24.65
CA ALA A 328 2.59 38.28 25.73
C ALA A 328 3.87 39.10 26.00
N LYS A 329 4.25 40.04 25.12
CA LYS A 329 5.54 40.77 25.19
C LYS A 329 5.73 41.68 26.41
N ASN A 330 4.68 41.93 27.20
CA ASN A 330 4.70 42.91 28.28
C ASN A 330 4.95 42.33 29.69
N HIS A 331 5.03 41.00 29.85
CA HIS A 331 5.28 40.35 31.15
C HIS A 331 6.31 39.22 31.03
N PRO A 332 7.57 39.42 31.45
CA PRO A 332 8.51 38.32 31.64
C PRO A 332 8.12 37.50 32.87
N ILE A 333 8.15 36.18 32.75
CA ILE A 333 7.93 35.22 33.84
C ILE A 333 9.29 34.72 34.32
N GLU A 334 9.60 34.90 35.60
CA GLU A 334 10.92 34.60 36.18
C GLU A 334 10.95 33.31 37.03
N ASP A 335 9.81 32.74 37.42
CA ASP A 335 9.73 31.42 38.08
C ASP A 335 8.53 30.60 37.57
N THR A 336 8.73 29.28 37.53
CA THR A 336 7.76 28.22 37.24
C THR A 336 6.44 28.29 38.02
N LYS A 337 6.41 28.98 39.17
CA LYS A 337 5.20 29.14 40.00
C LYS A 337 4.11 29.97 39.32
N ASP A 338 4.47 30.94 38.47
CA ASP A 338 3.50 31.78 37.74
C ASP A 338 2.64 30.98 36.75
N VAL A 339 3.05 29.74 36.43
CA VAL A 339 2.38 28.83 35.50
C VAL A 339 1.40 27.87 36.22
N THR A 340 1.29 27.90 37.56
CA THR A 340 0.45 26.94 38.31
C THR A 340 -0.33 27.56 39.49
N THR A 341 -1.53 28.07 39.21
CA THR A 341 -2.57 28.29 40.24
C THR A 341 -3.60 27.15 40.19
N PRO A 342 -3.76 26.33 41.25
CA PRO A 342 -4.74 25.25 41.25
C PRO A 342 -6.17 25.75 41.44
N GLY A 343 -6.96 25.72 40.37
CA GLY A 343 -8.43 25.69 40.44
C GLY A 343 -9.15 27.03 40.32
N GLU A 344 -9.52 27.38 39.09
CA GLU A 344 -10.80 28.04 38.81
C GLU A 344 -11.31 27.61 37.43
N VAL A 345 -12.64 27.59 37.23
CA VAL A 345 -13.27 27.10 35.99
C VAL A 345 -13.84 28.27 35.20
N VAL A 346 -13.31 28.52 34.00
CA VAL A 346 -13.79 29.58 33.12
C VAL A 346 -14.49 28.98 31.90
N THR A 347 -15.74 29.39 31.67
CA THR A 347 -16.57 28.97 30.53
C THR A 347 -16.42 29.96 29.37
N ILE A 348 -16.46 29.47 28.12
CA ILE A 348 -16.39 30.31 26.92
C ILE A 348 -17.77 30.41 26.28
N GLY A 349 -18.22 31.66 26.05
CA GLY A 349 -19.49 32.01 25.41
C GLY A 349 -19.40 32.14 23.87
N PRO A 350 -20.52 32.52 23.21
CA PRO A 350 -20.69 32.33 21.77
C PRO A 350 -20.13 33.46 20.85
N SER A 351 -20.08 33.10 19.56
CA SER A 351 -19.60 33.84 18.38
C SER A 351 -20.31 35.14 18.00
N ILE A 352 -19.56 36.08 17.38
CA ILE A 352 -19.98 37.23 16.53
C ILE A 352 -18.70 37.87 15.95
N SER A 353 -18.63 38.59 14.81
CA SER A 353 -19.30 38.53 13.48
C SER A 353 -18.48 39.39 12.48
N ASP A 354 -18.90 39.53 11.23
CA ASP A 354 -18.22 40.35 10.19
C ASP A 354 -18.32 41.89 10.39
N GLU A 355 -17.31 42.62 9.90
CA GLU A 355 -17.18 44.04 9.47
C GLU A 355 -15.71 44.47 9.65
N ASP A 356 -15.01 45.22 8.78
CA ASP A 356 -15.27 45.86 7.49
C ASP A 356 -14.05 45.57 6.56
N SER A 357 -14.11 45.63 5.23
CA SER A 357 -14.12 46.91 4.51
C SER A 357 -14.42 46.74 3.01
N LYS A 358 -14.73 47.88 2.38
CA LYS A 358 -15.04 48.09 0.96
C LYS A 358 -13.92 49.00 0.38
N ASP A 359 -13.69 49.21 -0.92
CA ASP A 359 -14.49 49.00 -2.13
C ASP A 359 -13.57 48.66 -3.32
N GLU A 360 -14.00 47.81 -4.26
CA GLU A 360 -13.99 48.12 -5.71
C GLU A 360 -14.81 47.10 -6.53
N LYS A 361 -15.33 47.53 -7.70
CA LYS A 361 -16.28 46.80 -8.58
C LYS A 361 -16.32 47.47 -9.97
N PRO A 362 -16.89 46.83 -11.02
CA PRO A 362 -16.95 45.39 -11.32
C PRO A 362 -16.74 45.06 -12.83
N THR A 363 -16.23 43.86 -13.15
CA THR A 363 -16.34 43.28 -14.52
C THR A 363 -17.02 41.92 -14.52
N LYS A 364 -17.88 41.70 -15.54
CA LYS A 364 -18.99 40.74 -15.50
C LYS A 364 -18.60 39.33 -16.01
N ARG A 365 -19.31 38.32 -15.51
CA ARG A 365 -19.52 37.05 -16.24
C ARG A 365 -20.18 37.30 -17.61
N PRO A 366 -20.05 36.34 -18.53
CA PRO A 366 -21.22 35.89 -19.26
C PRO A 366 -21.46 34.37 -19.13
N GLN A 367 -22.72 33.95 -19.33
CA GLN A 367 -23.12 32.54 -19.46
C GLN A 367 -24.16 32.44 -20.59
N LEU A 368 -24.03 31.41 -21.45
CA LEU A 368 -25.01 30.85 -22.40
C LEU A 368 -25.71 31.77 -23.43
N GLN A 369 -25.76 31.33 -24.70
CA GLN A 369 -27.02 31.00 -25.42
C GLN A 369 -26.78 30.32 -26.79
N LYS A 370 -27.81 30.17 -27.64
CA LYS A 370 -27.89 29.38 -28.90
C LYS A 370 -28.70 30.20 -29.95
N ALA A 371 -28.78 29.93 -31.25
CA ALA A 371 -28.38 28.80 -32.12
C ALA A 371 -27.81 29.36 -33.48
N SER A 372 -27.98 28.88 -34.73
CA SER A 372 -28.75 27.76 -35.35
C SER A 372 -28.24 27.38 -36.77
N LYS A 373 -28.69 26.20 -37.23
CA LYS A 373 -28.82 25.65 -38.61
C LYS A 373 -29.43 26.60 -39.68
N PRO A 374 -29.54 26.21 -40.98
CA PRO A 374 -28.67 25.35 -41.84
C PRO A 374 -28.53 25.84 -43.32
N VAL A 375 -27.61 25.27 -44.14
CA VAL A 375 -27.67 25.27 -45.63
C VAL A 375 -27.01 24.01 -46.24
N GLU A 376 -27.61 23.47 -47.31
CA GLU A 376 -27.19 22.40 -48.26
C GLU A 376 -28.16 22.50 -49.49
N PRO A 377 -28.03 21.81 -50.65
CA PRO A 377 -26.96 20.91 -51.19
C PRO A 377 -26.63 21.23 -52.70
N GLU A 378 -26.36 20.18 -53.53
CA GLU A 378 -26.22 20.13 -55.02
C GLU A 378 -24.88 20.60 -55.65
N SER A 379 -24.31 19.96 -56.71
CA SER A 379 -24.56 18.65 -57.38
C SER A 379 -23.32 18.13 -58.18
N GLU A 380 -23.40 16.89 -58.71
CA GLU A 380 -22.46 16.22 -59.65
C GLU A 380 -22.49 16.85 -61.11
N PRO A 381 -21.82 16.37 -62.21
CA PRO A 381 -21.15 15.05 -62.42
C PRO A 381 -19.94 14.88 -63.42
N VAL A 382 -19.40 13.64 -63.42
CA VAL A 382 -18.91 12.81 -64.57
C VAL A 382 -17.53 13.06 -65.27
N ALA A 383 -16.63 12.08 -65.02
CA ALA A 383 -15.73 11.31 -65.92
C ALA A 383 -14.68 11.93 -66.87
N VAL A 384 -13.49 11.29 -66.87
CA VAL A 384 -12.64 11.04 -68.06
C VAL A 384 -12.28 9.54 -68.10
N LYS A 385 -12.21 8.94 -69.29
CA LYS A 385 -11.96 7.49 -69.50
C LYS A 385 -10.48 7.19 -69.81
N THR A 386 -9.99 6.06 -69.31
CA THR A 386 -8.81 5.35 -69.87
C THR A 386 -9.08 4.82 -71.29
N LYS A 387 -8.01 4.62 -72.06
CA LYS A 387 -8.05 4.07 -73.44
C LYS A 387 -7.56 2.61 -73.46
N VAL A 388 -7.91 1.89 -74.53
CA VAL A 388 -7.87 0.41 -74.62
C VAL A 388 -6.84 -0.09 -75.65
N ALA A 389 -6.20 -1.22 -75.33
CA ALA A 389 -5.79 -2.33 -76.21
C ALA A 389 -5.86 -3.60 -75.32
N GLN A 390 -6.44 -4.76 -75.68
CA GLN A 390 -6.30 -5.61 -76.88
C GLN A 390 -4.87 -6.18 -77.05
N ASP A 391 -4.60 -7.47 -77.27
CA ASP A 391 -5.41 -8.72 -77.26
C ASP A 391 -4.42 -9.93 -77.23
N THR A 392 -4.74 -11.23 -77.03
CA THR A 392 -6.00 -12.01 -76.97
C THR A 392 -5.84 -13.30 -76.11
N ASN A 393 -6.95 -13.92 -75.72
CA ASN A 393 -7.22 -15.37 -75.47
C ASN A 393 -6.09 -16.41 -75.22
N ALA A 394 -6.26 -17.21 -74.15
CA ALA A 394 -6.09 -18.69 -74.20
C ALA A 394 -6.91 -19.42 -73.10
N SER A 395 -7.65 -20.47 -73.51
CA SER A 395 -8.27 -21.57 -72.71
C SER A 395 -8.90 -21.29 -71.32
N ALA A 396 -10.20 -21.53 -71.21
CA ALA A 396 -10.92 -21.60 -69.94
C ALA A 396 -10.79 -22.97 -69.24
N THR A 397 -10.86 -22.98 -67.89
CA THR A 397 -11.75 -23.81 -67.04
C THR A 397 -11.43 -23.58 -65.54
N ASN A 398 -12.31 -22.93 -64.74
CA ASN A 398 -12.45 -23.15 -63.27
C ASN A 398 -13.43 -22.24 -62.49
N GLU A 399 -14.03 -21.19 -63.07
CA GLU A 399 -14.67 -20.11 -62.27
C GLU A 399 -15.86 -20.56 -61.37
N ASP A 400 -16.74 -21.44 -61.85
CA ASP A 400 -17.91 -21.91 -61.08
C ASP A 400 -17.52 -22.64 -59.78
N PHE A 401 -16.37 -23.32 -59.76
CA PHE A 401 -15.93 -24.07 -58.58
C PHE A 401 -15.46 -23.15 -57.46
N PHE A 402 -14.85 -22.00 -57.79
CA PHE A 402 -14.36 -21.04 -56.81
C PHE A 402 -15.48 -20.19 -56.21
N TYR A 403 -16.44 -19.72 -57.01
CA TYR A 403 -17.54 -18.89 -56.50
C TYR A 403 -18.44 -19.62 -55.49
N SER A 404 -18.79 -20.88 -55.76
CA SER A 404 -19.61 -21.68 -54.84
C SER A 404 -18.94 -21.88 -53.47
N HIS A 405 -17.64 -22.21 -53.46
CA HIS A 405 -16.88 -22.37 -52.22
C HIS A 405 -16.65 -21.04 -51.49
N ALA A 406 -16.37 -19.95 -52.19
CA ALA A 406 -16.20 -18.62 -51.57
C ALA A 406 -17.48 -18.17 -50.85
N ILE A 407 -18.65 -18.36 -51.48
CA ILE A 407 -19.96 -18.07 -50.88
C ILE A 407 -20.21 -18.99 -49.68
N ALA A 408 -19.91 -20.29 -49.79
CA ALA A 408 -20.06 -21.23 -48.68
C ALA A 408 -19.17 -20.87 -47.47
N PHE A 409 -17.91 -20.47 -47.68
CA PHE A 409 -17.02 -20.01 -46.61
C PHE A 409 -17.48 -18.68 -45.99
N PHE A 410 -17.99 -17.75 -46.80
CA PHE A 410 -18.54 -16.49 -46.29
C PHE A 410 -19.79 -16.72 -45.42
N ILE A 411 -20.73 -17.55 -45.89
CA ILE A 411 -21.92 -17.95 -45.12
C ILE A 411 -21.53 -18.70 -43.85
N ALA A 412 -20.56 -19.63 -43.90
CA ALA A 412 -20.05 -20.31 -42.72
C ALA A 412 -19.40 -19.34 -41.72
N GLY A 413 -18.67 -18.32 -42.19
CA GLY A 413 -18.13 -17.24 -41.38
C GLY A 413 -19.22 -16.40 -40.70
N CYS A 414 -20.25 -16.01 -41.44
CA CYS A 414 -21.43 -15.32 -40.89
C CYS A 414 -22.19 -16.17 -39.86
N VAL A 415 -22.37 -17.47 -40.12
CA VAL A 415 -23.03 -18.39 -39.18
C VAL A 415 -22.17 -18.60 -37.92
N CYS A 416 -20.85 -18.77 -38.05
CA CYS A 416 -19.95 -18.86 -36.89
C CYS A 416 -19.91 -17.57 -36.05
N THR A 417 -19.93 -16.40 -36.69
CA THR A 417 -19.97 -15.10 -35.98
C THR A 417 -21.34 -14.86 -35.32
N MET A 418 -22.45 -15.24 -35.94
CA MET A 418 -23.77 -15.23 -35.29
C MET A 418 -23.86 -16.23 -34.13
N LEU A 419 -23.35 -17.46 -34.29
CA LEU A 419 -23.35 -18.47 -33.22
C LEU A 419 -22.46 -18.07 -32.04
N THR A 420 -21.28 -17.51 -32.28
CA THR A 420 -20.42 -16.99 -31.20
C THR A 420 -21.04 -15.76 -30.53
N ALA A 421 -21.66 -14.84 -31.28
CA ALA A 421 -22.42 -13.73 -30.70
C ALA A 421 -23.59 -14.21 -29.83
N LEU A 422 -24.36 -15.21 -30.28
CA LEU A 422 -25.44 -15.83 -29.51
C LEU A 422 -24.93 -16.56 -28.25
N LEU A 423 -23.77 -17.23 -28.32
CA LEU A 423 -23.13 -17.84 -27.14
C LEU A 423 -22.66 -16.78 -26.14
N ILE A 424 -22.04 -15.69 -26.59
CA ILE A 424 -21.63 -14.55 -25.75
C ILE A 424 -22.85 -13.86 -25.12
N GLN A 425 -23.94 -13.68 -25.88
CA GLN A 425 -25.19 -13.09 -25.40
C GLN A 425 -25.86 -13.99 -24.36
N LYS A 426 -25.90 -15.31 -24.60
CA LYS A 426 -26.40 -16.31 -23.65
C LYS A 426 -25.56 -16.36 -22.37
N GLN A 427 -24.24 -16.27 -22.47
CA GLN A 427 -23.33 -16.21 -21.33
C GLN A 427 -23.49 -14.91 -20.51
N ARG A 428 -23.66 -13.76 -21.18
CA ARG A 428 -24.04 -12.49 -20.52
C ARG A 428 -25.38 -12.63 -19.80
N GLN A 429 -26.38 -13.26 -20.41
CA GLN A 429 -27.69 -13.49 -19.80
C GLN A 429 -27.62 -14.41 -18.58
N THR A 430 -26.83 -15.50 -18.59
CA THR A 430 -26.69 -16.35 -17.39
C THR A 430 -25.95 -15.65 -16.26
N SER A 431 -24.87 -14.90 -16.53
CA SER A 431 -24.21 -14.09 -15.49
C SER A 431 -25.14 -13.01 -14.90
N PHE A 432 -25.93 -12.35 -15.75
CA PHE A 432 -26.92 -11.36 -15.31
C PHE A 432 -28.06 -11.99 -14.49
N LEU A 433 -28.59 -13.14 -14.90
CA LEU A 433 -29.64 -13.84 -14.17
C LEU A 433 -29.13 -14.38 -12.81
N MET A 434 -27.88 -14.88 -12.77
CA MET A 434 -27.22 -15.32 -11.54
C MET A 434 -27.03 -14.16 -10.55
N MET A 435 -26.56 -12.99 -11.01
CA MET A 435 -26.47 -11.80 -10.15
C MET A 435 -27.84 -11.35 -9.63
N ASN A 436 -28.86 -11.23 -10.49
CA ASN A 436 -30.20 -10.80 -10.06
C ASN A 436 -30.86 -11.78 -9.08
N THR A 437 -30.67 -13.09 -9.24
CA THR A 437 -31.15 -14.10 -8.27
C THR A 437 -30.38 -14.05 -6.95
N ILE A 438 -29.09 -13.69 -6.96
CA ILE A 438 -28.31 -13.40 -5.76
C ILE A 438 -28.80 -12.12 -5.06
N ASP A 439 -29.03 -11.03 -5.80
CA ASP A 439 -29.55 -9.77 -5.26
C ASP A 439 -30.99 -9.93 -4.70
N LEU A 440 -31.80 -10.81 -5.29
CA LEU A 440 -33.12 -11.23 -4.78
C LEU A 440 -33.01 -12.08 -3.50
N LEU A 441 -32.13 -13.08 -3.46
CA LEU A 441 -31.90 -13.90 -2.27
C LEU A 441 -31.42 -13.05 -1.08
N ARG A 442 -30.59 -12.04 -1.33
CA ARG A 442 -30.21 -11.03 -0.32
C ARG A 442 -31.45 -10.29 0.21
N PHE A 443 -32.27 -9.74 -0.69
CA PHE A 443 -33.46 -8.96 -0.30
C PHE A 443 -34.45 -9.79 0.51
N CYS A 444 -34.78 -11.01 0.05
CA CYS A 444 -35.65 -11.94 0.77
C CYS A 444 -35.07 -12.41 2.11
N SER A 445 -33.76 -12.28 2.33
CA SER A 445 -33.10 -12.56 3.63
C SER A 445 -33.08 -11.36 4.59
N GLY A 446 -33.70 -10.22 4.22
CA GLY A 446 -33.74 -9.00 5.02
C GLY A 446 -32.46 -8.15 4.97
N TYR A 447 -31.56 -8.40 4.01
CA TYR A 447 -30.30 -7.67 3.89
C TYR A 447 -30.41 -6.50 2.91
N LYS A 448 -30.13 -5.29 3.41
CA LYS A 448 -29.90 -4.08 2.61
C LYS A 448 -28.51 -4.17 1.98
N ALA A 449 -28.33 -3.61 0.78
CA ALA A 449 -27.00 -3.34 0.23
C ALA A 449 -26.68 -1.85 0.41
N LYS A 450 -25.43 -1.55 0.76
CA LYS A 450 -24.93 -0.20 0.99
C LYS A 450 -23.54 -0.05 0.40
N THR A 451 -23.14 1.19 0.19
CA THR A 451 -21.76 1.58 -0.14
C THR A 451 -21.30 2.67 0.82
N VAL A 452 -20.00 2.74 1.07
CA VAL A 452 -19.37 3.81 1.87
C VAL A 452 -17.97 4.11 1.36
N GLU A 453 -17.57 5.38 1.40
CA GLU A 453 -16.22 5.83 1.10
C GLU A 453 -15.37 5.81 2.38
N ALA A 454 -14.29 5.03 2.36
CA ALA A 454 -13.38 4.84 3.48
C ALA A 454 -12.00 4.39 2.98
N ASP A 455 -10.93 5.11 3.37
CA ASP A 455 -9.63 5.09 2.66
C ASP A 455 -9.82 5.44 1.16
N ASP A 456 -8.87 5.10 0.29
CA ASP A 456 -8.98 5.27 -1.17
C ASP A 456 -10.01 4.34 -1.85
N PHE A 457 -11.07 3.90 -1.15
CA PHE A 457 -11.99 2.84 -1.59
C PHE A 457 -13.48 3.15 -1.37
N VAL A 458 -14.29 2.80 -2.38
CA VAL A 458 -15.75 2.68 -2.29
C VAL A 458 -16.07 1.23 -1.89
N TRP A 459 -16.28 1.02 -0.59
CA TRP A 459 -16.63 -0.28 -0.03
C TRP A 459 -18.07 -0.64 -0.35
N SER A 460 -18.30 -1.86 -0.84
CA SER A 460 -19.64 -2.44 -1.02
C SER A 460 -19.91 -3.44 0.09
N TYR A 461 -21.00 -3.26 0.84
CA TYR A 461 -21.38 -4.13 1.94
C TYR A 461 -22.87 -4.48 1.93
N VAL A 462 -23.25 -5.47 2.74
CA VAL A 462 -24.64 -5.75 3.09
C VAL A 462 -24.83 -5.67 4.59
N GLU A 463 -26.04 -5.26 4.99
CA GLU A 463 -26.41 -5.02 6.37
C GLU A 463 -27.80 -5.59 6.67
N ARG A 464 -27.95 -6.21 7.84
CA ARG A 464 -29.24 -6.60 8.44
C ARG A 464 -29.35 -5.89 9.78
N ASP A 465 -30.41 -5.09 9.95
CA ASP A 465 -30.67 -4.39 11.22
C ASP A 465 -30.87 -5.42 12.36
N GLY A 466 -30.42 -5.09 13.56
CA GLY A 466 -30.69 -5.87 14.77
C GLY A 466 -32.02 -5.46 15.43
N LYS A 467 -32.60 -6.36 16.24
CA LYS A 467 -33.82 -6.11 17.01
C LYS A 467 -33.51 -5.78 18.47
N GLY A 468 -33.76 -4.54 18.86
CA GLY A 468 -33.57 -4.01 20.21
C GLY A 468 -33.11 -2.56 20.15
N ASP A 469 -33.10 -1.87 21.30
CA ASP A 469 -32.78 -0.43 21.36
C ASP A 469 -31.30 -0.13 21.12
N ALA A 470 -30.42 -1.11 21.39
CA ALA A 470 -28.97 -1.07 21.12
C ALA A 470 -28.48 -2.47 20.71
N PRO A 471 -28.55 -2.86 19.43
CA PRO A 471 -28.16 -4.20 18.97
C PRO A 471 -26.64 -4.35 18.85
N GLU A 472 -26.07 -5.41 19.45
CA GLU A 472 -24.67 -5.79 19.25
C GLU A 472 -24.38 -6.12 17.76
N THR A 473 -23.21 -5.74 17.25
CA THR A 473 -22.84 -5.93 15.83
C THR A 473 -21.95 -7.16 15.61
N VAL A 474 -22.28 -7.96 14.60
CA VAL A 474 -21.44 -9.04 14.05
C VAL A 474 -20.91 -8.63 12.69
N LEU A 475 -19.58 -8.59 12.55
CA LEU A 475 -18.87 -8.23 11.32
C LEU A 475 -18.27 -9.49 10.67
N PHE A 476 -18.68 -9.79 9.44
CA PHE A 476 -18.26 -11.00 8.71
C PHE A 476 -17.28 -10.70 7.57
N LEU A 477 -16.10 -11.34 7.58
CA LEU A 477 -15.05 -11.19 6.58
C LEU A 477 -14.92 -12.47 5.72
N HIS A 478 -15.07 -12.34 4.40
CA HIS A 478 -15.05 -13.50 3.50
C HIS A 478 -13.63 -13.97 3.13
N GLY A 479 -13.53 -15.23 2.70
CA GLY A 479 -12.27 -15.83 2.21
C GLY A 479 -11.82 -15.28 0.85
N PHE A 480 -10.62 -15.70 0.42
CA PHE A 480 -10.02 -15.26 -0.84
C PHE A 480 -10.86 -15.63 -2.07
N SER A 481 -11.00 -14.67 -3.00
CA SER A 481 -11.83 -14.73 -4.20
C SER A 481 -13.29 -15.16 -3.91
N SER A 482 -13.78 -14.81 -2.71
CA SER A 482 -15.18 -14.90 -2.31
C SER A 482 -15.81 -13.49 -2.33
N PHE A 483 -17.02 -13.37 -1.78
CA PHE A 483 -17.81 -12.14 -1.73
C PHE A 483 -18.83 -12.23 -0.58
N LYS A 484 -19.34 -11.08 -0.12
CA LYS A 484 -20.20 -10.94 1.08
C LYS A 484 -21.42 -11.87 1.15
N VAL A 485 -21.95 -12.30 0.01
CA VAL A 485 -23.13 -13.18 -0.06
C VAL A 485 -22.83 -14.62 0.42
N SER A 486 -21.55 -15.05 0.39
CA SER A 486 -21.14 -16.37 0.90
C SER A 486 -21.65 -16.65 2.32
N TRP A 487 -21.63 -15.62 3.17
CA TRP A 487 -22.06 -15.66 4.56
C TRP A 487 -23.59 -15.75 4.77
N LEU A 488 -24.45 -15.51 3.77
CA LEU A 488 -25.89 -15.45 3.99
C LEU A 488 -26.49 -16.76 4.53
N ARG A 489 -25.88 -17.93 4.26
CA ARG A 489 -26.36 -19.22 4.80
C ARG A 489 -26.26 -19.29 6.34
N VAL A 490 -25.22 -18.70 6.91
CA VAL A 490 -24.96 -18.65 8.36
C VAL A 490 -25.62 -17.42 8.98
N SER A 491 -25.29 -16.24 8.44
CA SER A 491 -25.70 -14.94 9.00
C SER A 491 -27.22 -14.69 8.99
N SER A 492 -27.98 -15.25 8.05
CA SER A 492 -29.46 -15.20 8.08
C SER A 492 -30.08 -15.95 9.26
N ARG A 493 -29.33 -16.87 9.89
CA ARG A 493 -29.77 -17.71 11.01
C ARG A 493 -29.11 -17.33 12.35
N LEU A 494 -28.23 -16.31 12.37
CA LEU A 494 -27.84 -15.70 13.63
C LEU A 494 -29.03 -14.97 14.26
N ASP A 495 -29.08 -14.97 15.59
CA ASP A 495 -30.13 -14.33 16.39
C ASP A 495 -30.45 -12.92 15.87
N HIS A 496 -31.74 -12.63 15.69
CA HIS A 496 -32.22 -11.35 15.17
C HIS A 496 -31.90 -10.15 16.07
N ARG A 497 -31.49 -10.36 17.32
CA ARG A 497 -30.98 -9.27 18.18
C ARG A 497 -29.70 -8.63 17.64
N PHE A 498 -28.88 -9.37 16.87
CA PHE A 498 -27.63 -8.87 16.32
C PHE A 498 -27.83 -8.04 15.05
N ARG A 499 -27.21 -6.87 14.99
CA ARG A 499 -26.93 -6.15 13.75
C ARG A 499 -25.84 -6.92 13.00
N ILE A 500 -26.00 -7.13 11.70
CA ILE A 500 -25.03 -7.88 10.89
C ILE A 500 -24.46 -6.99 9.80
N VAL A 501 -23.14 -6.91 9.68
CA VAL A 501 -22.43 -6.18 8.63
C VAL A 501 -21.50 -7.13 7.87
N ILE A 502 -21.54 -7.10 6.54
CA ILE A 502 -20.74 -8.00 5.68
C ILE A 502 -20.18 -7.21 4.47
N PRO A 503 -18.93 -6.71 4.51
CA PRO A 503 -18.27 -6.10 3.36
C PRO A 503 -17.83 -7.13 2.31
N ASP A 504 -17.71 -6.68 1.06
CA ASP A 504 -16.70 -7.24 0.15
C ASP A 504 -15.35 -6.59 0.47
N LEU A 505 -14.30 -7.40 0.60
CA LEU A 505 -12.96 -6.91 0.90
C LEU A 505 -12.34 -6.18 -0.32
N PRO A 506 -11.43 -5.21 -0.13
CA PRO A 506 -10.79 -4.49 -1.22
C PRO A 506 -10.14 -5.43 -2.25
N GLY A 507 -10.32 -5.10 -3.54
CA GLY A 507 -9.89 -5.93 -4.67
C GLY A 507 -10.80 -7.13 -4.98
N GLN A 508 -11.90 -7.33 -4.24
CA GLN A 508 -12.84 -8.44 -4.39
C GLN A 508 -14.31 -7.98 -4.41
N GLY A 509 -15.20 -8.86 -4.90
CA GLY A 509 -16.65 -8.61 -4.94
C GLY A 509 -17.04 -7.40 -5.78
N ARG A 510 -17.73 -6.42 -5.18
CA ARG A 510 -18.14 -5.14 -5.78
C ARG A 510 -17.47 -3.91 -5.11
N THR A 511 -16.45 -4.09 -4.25
CA THR A 511 -15.67 -2.98 -3.67
C THR A 511 -14.70 -2.43 -4.70
N LEU A 512 -14.59 -1.10 -4.82
CA LEU A 512 -13.84 -0.41 -5.87
C LEU A 512 -12.78 0.55 -5.30
N PRO A 513 -11.66 0.78 -6.01
CA PRO A 513 -11.31 0.17 -7.29
C PRO A 513 -10.76 -1.27 -7.15
N ALA A 514 -10.96 -2.08 -8.19
CA ALA A 514 -10.38 -3.42 -8.31
C ALA A 514 -9.04 -3.30 -9.06
N ASP A 515 -8.00 -2.89 -8.32
CA ASP A 515 -6.78 -2.28 -8.87
C ASP A 515 -5.53 -3.12 -8.50
N PRO A 516 -4.86 -3.78 -9.45
CA PRO A 516 -3.71 -4.65 -9.17
C PRO A 516 -2.43 -3.88 -8.80
N THR A 517 -2.39 -2.54 -8.92
CA THR A 517 -1.21 -1.75 -8.49
C THR A 517 -1.15 -1.61 -6.97
N ARG A 518 -2.29 -1.75 -6.27
CA ARG A 518 -2.39 -1.50 -4.84
C ARG A 518 -1.85 -2.65 -3.99
N CYS A 519 -1.27 -2.31 -2.85
CA CYS A 519 -0.93 -3.27 -1.80
C CYS A 519 -2.20 -3.81 -1.13
N TYR A 520 -2.33 -5.14 -1.07
CA TYR A 520 -3.37 -5.92 -0.39
C TYR A 520 -2.83 -6.77 0.77
N ALA A 521 -1.60 -6.51 1.22
CA ALA A 521 -1.01 -7.17 2.39
C ALA A 521 -1.92 -7.02 3.63
N VAL A 522 -1.98 -8.07 4.46
CA VAL A 522 -3.03 -8.22 5.49
C VAL A 522 -3.06 -7.06 6.50
N VAL A 523 -1.89 -6.57 6.92
CA VAL A 523 -1.79 -5.42 7.85
C VAL A 523 -2.37 -4.14 7.21
N THR A 524 -2.12 -3.92 5.93
CA THR A 524 -2.72 -2.81 5.16
C THR A 524 -4.24 -2.98 5.06
N GLN A 525 -4.71 -4.19 4.73
CA GLN A 525 -6.15 -4.49 4.69
C GLN A 525 -6.82 -4.33 6.06
N ALA A 526 -6.13 -4.58 7.18
CA ALA A 526 -6.64 -4.36 8.53
C ALA A 526 -6.81 -2.87 8.85
N ARG A 527 -5.87 -2.01 8.42
CA ARG A 527 -6.01 -0.54 8.54
C ARG A 527 -7.19 0.00 7.71
N ARG A 528 -7.35 -0.49 6.48
CA ARG A 528 -8.52 -0.14 5.65
C ARG A 528 -9.82 -0.65 6.25
N LEU A 529 -9.82 -1.85 6.84
CA LEU A 529 -10.99 -2.38 7.55
C LEU A 529 -11.36 -1.53 8.77
N ASN A 530 -10.39 -0.96 9.50
CA ASN A 530 -10.69 -0.01 10.57
C ASN A 530 -11.32 1.26 9.99
N SER A 531 -10.77 1.80 8.91
CA SER A 531 -11.35 2.96 8.22
C SER A 531 -12.79 2.71 7.74
N PHE A 532 -13.10 1.49 7.29
CA PHE A 532 -14.48 1.07 6.98
C PHE A 532 -15.36 0.99 8.23
N VAL A 533 -14.85 0.39 9.31
CA VAL A 533 -15.54 0.30 10.61
C VAL A 533 -15.86 1.70 11.15
N ASP A 534 -14.92 2.64 11.12
CA ASP A 534 -15.08 4.04 11.54
C ASP A 534 -16.11 4.83 10.71
N ARG A 535 -16.56 4.30 9.57
CA ARG A 535 -17.57 4.90 8.69
C ARG A 535 -18.90 4.15 8.66
N VAL A 536 -19.02 3.03 9.37
CA VAL A 536 -20.24 2.19 9.42
C VAL A 536 -20.75 1.97 10.84
N LEU A 537 -19.88 2.05 11.84
CA LEU A 537 -20.15 1.80 13.25
C LEU A 537 -19.86 3.05 14.09
N GLU A 538 -20.45 3.14 15.28
CA GLU A 538 -20.16 4.26 16.21
C GLU A 538 -18.70 4.18 16.75
N PRO A 539 -18.10 5.30 17.21
CA PRO A 539 -16.66 5.36 17.55
C PRO A 539 -16.19 4.30 18.55
N ASP A 540 -16.99 4.04 19.59
CA ASP A 540 -16.71 3.04 20.63
C ASP A 540 -17.43 1.69 20.41
N GLU A 541 -18.16 1.53 19.29
CA GLU A 541 -18.88 0.29 18.97
C GLU A 541 -17.89 -0.87 18.77
N LYS A 542 -18.10 -1.96 19.52
CA LYS A 542 -17.33 -3.20 19.40
C LYS A 542 -18.07 -4.23 18.57
N VAL A 543 -17.33 -4.99 17.77
CA VAL A 543 -17.88 -6.08 16.95
C VAL A 543 -17.54 -7.47 17.47
N HIS A 544 -18.46 -8.41 17.26
CA HIS A 544 -18.10 -9.82 17.15
C HIS A 544 -17.55 -10.05 15.73
N LEU A 545 -16.26 -10.34 15.62
CA LEU A 545 -15.56 -10.42 14.34
C LEU A 545 -15.45 -11.88 13.88
N VAL A 546 -16.03 -12.20 12.72
CA VAL A 546 -16.07 -13.56 12.17
C VAL A 546 -15.38 -13.58 10.81
N GLY A 547 -14.31 -14.37 10.65
CA GLY A 547 -13.54 -14.43 9.42
C GLY A 547 -13.27 -15.86 8.94
N CYS A 548 -13.35 -16.11 7.63
CA CYS A 548 -13.02 -17.39 7.01
C CYS A 548 -11.78 -17.28 6.11
N SER A 549 -10.85 -18.24 6.15
CA SER A 549 -9.70 -18.30 5.22
C SER A 549 -8.85 -17.03 5.31
N MET A 550 -8.56 -16.37 4.17
CA MET A 550 -7.94 -15.04 4.11
C MET A 550 -8.70 -13.96 4.94
N GLY A 551 -10.03 -14.08 5.06
CA GLY A 551 -10.83 -13.24 5.96
C GLY A 551 -10.64 -13.59 7.45
N GLY A 552 -10.28 -14.83 7.78
CA GLY A 552 -9.90 -15.27 9.13
C GLY A 552 -8.52 -14.74 9.52
N MET A 553 -7.57 -14.81 8.58
CA MET A 553 -6.25 -14.17 8.66
C MET A 553 -6.38 -12.67 8.95
N LEU A 554 -7.23 -11.98 8.17
CA LEU A 554 -7.53 -10.56 8.37
C LEU A 554 -8.23 -10.28 9.71
N ALA A 555 -9.17 -11.15 10.14
CA ALA A 555 -9.88 -10.99 11.41
C ALA A 555 -8.94 -11.08 12.62
N GLY A 556 -8.00 -12.04 12.64
CA GLY A 556 -7.03 -12.17 13.73
C GLY A 556 -6.03 -11.02 13.78
N VAL A 557 -5.46 -10.61 12.63
CA VAL A 557 -4.57 -9.44 12.55
C VAL A 557 -5.31 -8.15 12.96
N TYR A 558 -6.57 -7.99 12.57
CA TYR A 558 -7.40 -6.85 13.02
C TYR A 558 -7.62 -6.87 14.55
N ALA A 559 -7.95 -8.03 15.13
CA ALA A 559 -8.17 -8.16 16.57
C ALA A 559 -6.89 -7.92 17.41
N ALA A 560 -5.71 -8.19 16.84
CA ALA A 560 -4.41 -7.89 17.44
C ALA A 560 -4.07 -6.39 17.38
N LEU A 561 -4.38 -5.70 16.27
CA LEU A 561 -4.08 -4.28 16.07
C LEU A 561 -5.12 -3.35 16.73
N TYR A 562 -6.39 -3.76 16.77
CA TYR A 562 -7.52 -2.97 17.26
C TYR A 562 -8.32 -3.71 18.36
N PRO A 563 -7.68 -4.23 19.43
CA PRO A 563 -8.35 -5.02 20.46
C PRO A 563 -9.47 -4.26 21.18
N HIS A 564 -9.41 -2.93 21.20
CA HIS A 564 -10.47 -2.08 21.76
C HIS A 564 -11.80 -2.16 20.96
N ARG A 565 -11.77 -2.47 19.66
CA ARG A 565 -12.98 -2.61 18.80
C ARG A 565 -13.52 -4.04 18.67
N VAL A 566 -12.89 -5.05 19.27
CA VAL A 566 -13.33 -6.45 19.15
C VAL A 566 -13.88 -6.97 20.48
N SER A 567 -15.17 -7.36 20.46
CA SER A 567 -15.85 -8.01 21.59
C SER A 567 -15.48 -9.49 21.67
N SER A 568 -15.49 -10.18 20.53
CA SER A 568 -15.05 -11.58 20.40
C SER A 568 -14.59 -11.89 18.98
N LEU A 569 -13.58 -12.75 18.82
CA LEU A 569 -13.06 -13.21 17.54
C LEU A 569 -13.58 -14.62 17.19
N THR A 570 -13.84 -14.89 15.92
CA THR A 570 -14.08 -16.24 15.38
C THR A 570 -13.30 -16.42 14.08
N MET A 571 -12.39 -17.37 14.06
CA MET A 571 -11.56 -17.72 12.90
C MET A 571 -11.95 -19.10 12.35
N ILE A 572 -12.36 -19.16 11.08
CA ILE A 572 -12.78 -20.37 10.38
C ILE A 572 -11.72 -20.71 9.32
N CYS A 573 -10.95 -21.78 9.54
CA CYS A 573 -9.76 -22.15 8.74
C CYS A 573 -8.88 -20.95 8.35
N PRO A 574 -8.38 -20.12 9.29
CA PRO A 574 -7.59 -18.93 8.97
C PRO A 574 -6.30 -19.24 8.21
N ALA A 575 -5.99 -18.41 7.21
CA ALA A 575 -4.65 -18.35 6.59
C ALA A 575 -3.66 -17.57 7.49
N GLY A 576 -2.40 -17.46 7.05
CA GLY A 576 -1.39 -16.64 7.73
C GLY A 576 -0.62 -17.36 8.84
N LEU A 577 -0.62 -18.69 8.83
CA LEU A 577 -0.02 -19.55 9.84
C LEU A 577 0.99 -20.50 9.19
N THR A 578 2.00 -20.93 9.95
CA THR A 578 2.78 -22.11 9.58
C THR A 578 1.86 -23.33 9.42
N MET A 579 2.04 -24.11 8.35
CA MET A 579 1.40 -25.41 8.11
C MET A 579 2.41 -26.53 8.36
N PRO A 580 2.40 -27.20 9.54
CA PRO A 580 3.35 -28.29 9.84
C PRO A 580 3.27 -29.46 8.85
N ASN A 581 2.07 -29.83 8.41
CA ASN A 581 1.88 -30.71 7.27
C ASN A 581 1.52 -29.87 6.04
N LYS A 582 2.14 -30.16 4.90
CA LYS A 582 1.83 -29.50 3.62
C LYS A 582 0.46 -29.94 3.09
N SER A 583 -0.44 -29.01 2.80
CA SER A 583 -1.78 -29.29 2.27
C SER A 583 -1.76 -29.81 0.83
N ASP A 584 -2.83 -30.47 0.39
CA ASP A 584 -2.92 -31.02 -0.97
C ASP A 584 -2.82 -29.93 -2.05
N THR A 585 -3.38 -28.74 -1.84
CA THR A 585 -3.24 -27.64 -2.82
C THR A 585 -1.80 -27.14 -2.94
N MET A 586 -1.00 -27.19 -1.86
CA MET A 586 0.43 -26.87 -1.92
C MET A 586 1.23 -27.96 -2.64
N ARG A 587 0.88 -29.25 -2.44
CA ARG A 587 1.48 -30.37 -3.19
C ARG A 587 1.24 -30.21 -4.69
N VAL A 588 -0.01 -29.96 -5.11
CA VAL A 588 -0.35 -29.71 -6.52
C VAL A 588 0.45 -28.52 -7.09
N LEU A 589 0.59 -27.42 -6.34
CA LEU A 589 1.39 -26.27 -6.76
C LEU A 589 2.88 -26.62 -6.96
N GLU A 590 3.48 -27.42 -6.08
CA GLU A 590 4.88 -27.83 -6.20
C GLU A 590 5.11 -28.90 -7.28
N ASP A 591 4.26 -29.93 -7.32
CA ASP A 591 4.39 -31.08 -8.22
C ASP A 591 4.09 -30.72 -9.69
N THR A 592 3.31 -29.64 -9.93
CA THR A 592 2.80 -29.30 -11.28
C THR A 592 2.92 -27.83 -11.67
N GLY A 593 3.30 -26.94 -10.76
CA GLY A 593 3.24 -25.47 -10.96
C GLY A 593 1.82 -24.89 -10.93
N LYS A 594 0.76 -25.71 -10.79
CA LYS A 594 -0.63 -25.26 -10.88
C LYS A 594 -1.11 -24.63 -9.57
N ASN A 595 -1.15 -23.30 -9.51
CA ASN A 595 -1.77 -22.59 -8.40
C ASN A 595 -3.31 -22.68 -8.46
N LEU A 596 -3.89 -23.62 -7.71
CA LEU A 596 -5.34 -23.81 -7.62
C LEU A 596 -6.10 -22.61 -7.01
N LEU A 597 -5.44 -21.69 -6.30
CA LEU A 597 -6.07 -20.42 -5.89
C LEU A 597 -6.34 -19.52 -7.10
N LEU A 598 -5.56 -19.64 -8.17
CA LEU A 598 -5.67 -18.83 -9.40
C LEU A 598 -6.47 -19.54 -10.51
N ALA A 599 -7.23 -20.58 -10.14
CA ALA A 599 -8.21 -21.26 -10.97
C ALA A 599 -9.10 -20.26 -11.73
N HIS A 600 -9.10 -20.29 -13.06
CA HIS A 600 -9.84 -19.32 -13.88
C HIS A 600 -10.38 -19.88 -15.20
N THR A 601 -10.18 -21.16 -15.50
CA THR A 601 -10.92 -21.88 -16.54
C THR A 601 -12.11 -22.64 -15.95
N THR A 602 -13.05 -23.05 -16.81
CA THR A 602 -14.22 -23.85 -16.42
C THR A 602 -13.84 -25.11 -15.64
N ASP A 603 -12.75 -25.76 -16.04
CA ASP A 603 -12.31 -27.02 -15.45
C ASP A 603 -11.55 -26.79 -14.14
N ASP A 604 -10.71 -25.74 -14.04
CA ASP A 604 -10.06 -25.39 -12.76
C ASP A 604 -11.09 -25.03 -11.67
N ILE A 605 -12.20 -24.37 -12.03
CA ILE A 605 -13.27 -24.03 -11.08
C ILE A 605 -13.97 -25.29 -10.54
N ILE A 606 -14.12 -26.32 -11.38
CA ILE A 606 -14.70 -27.62 -10.98
C ILE A 606 -13.70 -28.39 -10.10
N GLU A 607 -12.43 -28.39 -10.47
CA GLU A 607 -11.33 -29.01 -9.72
C GLU A 607 -11.16 -28.36 -8.35
N MET A 608 -11.04 -27.03 -8.28
CA MET A 608 -10.91 -26.25 -7.05
C MET A 608 -12.07 -26.54 -6.08
N GLY A 609 -13.29 -26.74 -6.59
CA GLY A 609 -14.44 -27.15 -5.77
C GLY A 609 -14.24 -28.48 -5.04
N GLY A 610 -13.45 -29.40 -5.60
CA GLY A 610 -13.06 -30.68 -4.98
C GLY A 610 -11.87 -30.61 -4.00
N TYR A 611 -11.22 -29.45 -3.88
CA TYR A 611 -10.25 -29.17 -2.81
C TYR A 611 -10.88 -28.31 -1.70
N LEU A 612 -11.80 -27.41 -2.05
CA LEU A 612 -12.52 -26.55 -1.09
C LEU A 612 -13.49 -27.34 -0.19
N SER A 613 -14.06 -28.45 -0.67
CA SER A 613 -15.08 -29.22 0.05
C SER A 613 -14.70 -30.68 0.23
N HIS A 614 -15.07 -31.26 1.37
CA HIS A 614 -14.99 -32.70 1.60
C HIS A 614 -15.97 -33.46 0.69
N LYS A 615 -17.18 -32.92 0.49
CA LYS A 615 -18.22 -33.55 -0.33
C LYS A 615 -18.71 -32.60 -1.44
N PRO A 616 -17.89 -32.38 -2.50
CA PRO A 616 -18.19 -31.40 -3.53
C PRO A 616 -19.53 -31.66 -4.23
N SER A 617 -20.37 -30.63 -4.26
CA SER A 617 -21.63 -30.67 -5.02
C SER A 617 -21.36 -30.63 -6.52
N ARG A 618 -22.16 -31.35 -7.32
CA ARG A 618 -22.06 -31.36 -8.80
C ARG A 618 -22.30 -29.96 -9.37
N PHE A 619 -21.24 -29.22 -9.63
CA PHE A 619 -21.29 -27.87 -10.19
C PHE A 619 -21.56 -27.93 -11.71
N PRO A 620 -22.68 -27.36 -12.23
CA PRO A 620 -22.98 -27.47 -13.66
C PRO A 620 -21.95 -26.71 -14.51
N ARG A 621 -21.43 -27.31 -15.59
CA ARG A 621 -20.38 -26.69 -16.44
C ARG A 621 -20.75 -25.29 -16.96
N MET A 622 -22.03 -25.02 -17.20
CA MET A 622 -22.51 -23.68 -17.59
C MET A 622 -22.33 -22.62 -16.50
N VAL A 623 -22.48 -23.00 -15.22
CA VAL A 623 -22.24 -22.11 -14.07
C VAL A 623 -20.73 -21.98 -13.82
N ALA A 624 -19.96 -23.07 -13.95
CA ALA A 624 -18.50 -23.02 -13.90
C ALA A 624 -17.93 -22.05 -14.96
N ALA A 625 -18.43 -22.10 -16.19
CA ALA A 625 -18.02 -21.19 -17.27
C ALA A 625 -18.41 -19.72 -17.02
N ALA A 626 -19.52 -19.46 -16.32
CA ALA A 626 -19.91 -18.10 -15.91
C ALA A 626 -19.00 -17.56 -14.80
N VAL A 627 -18.70 -18.38 -13.78
CA VAL A 627 -17.78 -18.03 -12.68
C VAL A 627 -16.36 -17.83 -13.20
N ALA A 628 -15.86 -18.75 -14.03
CA ALA A 628 -14.55 -18.65 -14.68
C ALA A 628 -14.41 -17.37 -15.52
N ALA A 629 -15.42 -17.02 -16.31
CA ALA A 629 -15.41 -15.82 -17.14
C ALA A 629 -15.44 -14.51 -16.33
N GLU A 630 -16.07 -14.48 -15.15
CA GLU A 630 -16.01 -13.32 -14.26
C GLU A 630 -14.65 -13.23 -13.55
N ARG A 631 -14.20 -14.36 -12.97
CA ARG A 631 -12.92 -14.46 -12.25
C ARG A 631 -11.72 -14.16 -13.16
N LYS A 632 -11.78 -14.51 -14.45
CA LYS A 632 -10.75 -14.15 -15.43
C LYS A 632 -10.59 -12.64 -15.63
N LYS A 633 -11.63 -11.83 -15.43
CA LYS A 633 -11.50 -10.36 -15.45
C LYS A 633 -10.80 -9.82 -14.20
N GLN A 634 -11.07 -10.45 -13.06
CA GLN A 634 -10.47 -10.11 -11.76
C GLN A 634 -9.08 -10.74 -11.55
N LEU A 635 -8.62 -11.59 -12.48
CA LEU A 635 -7.39 -12.37 -12.31
C LEU A 635 -6.14 -11.52 -11.96
N PRO A 636 -5.90 -10.32 -12.53
CA PRO A 636 -4.74 -9.50 -12.14
C PRO A 636 -4.77 -9.04 -10.68
N VAL A 637 -5.94 -8.63 -10.16
CA VAL A 637 -6.06 -8.20 -8.76
C VAL A 637 -6.11 -9.40 -7.80
N LEU A 638 -6.67 -10.53 -8.23
CA LEU A 638 -6.65 -11.79 -7.47
C LEU A 638 -5.23 -12.38 -7.38
N GLN A 639 -4.43 -12.26 -8.43
CA GLN A 639 -2.99 -12.57 -8.45
C GLN A 639 -2.26 -11.71 -7.40
N LYS A 640 -2.38 -10.37 -7.49
CA LYS A 640 -1.78 -9.42 -6.53
C LYS A 640 -2.13 -9.74 -5.06
N ILE A 641 -3.39 -10.10 -4.77
CA ILE A 641 -3.84 -10.47 -3.42
C ILE A 641 -3.18 -11.78 -2.93
N VAL A 642 -2.95 -12.76 -3.82
CA VAL A 642 -2.21 -13.98 -3.48
C VAL A 642 -0.74 -13.66 -3.23
N ASP A 643 -0.12 -12.85 -4.08
CA ASP A 643 1.31 -12.51 -3.96
C ASP A 643 1.60 -11.70 -2.69
N ASP A 644 0.78 -10.69 -2.37
CA ASP A 644 0.91 -9.90 -1.14
C ASP A 644 0.63 -10.72 0.14
N ALA A 645 -0.13 -11.80 0.06
CA ALA A 645 -0.35 -12.73 1.16
C ALA A 645 0.82 -13.72 1.31
N LEU A 646 1.38 -14.21 0.19
CA LEU A 646 2.52 -15.12 0.16
C LEU A 646 3.86 -14.41 0.45
N ALA A 647 3.94 -13.08 0.30
CA ALA A 647 5.08 -12.28 0.73
C ALA A 647 5.32 -12.33 2.25
N LYS A 648 4.28 -12.61 3.06
CA LYS A 648 4.42 -12.88 4.49
C LYS A 648 3.42 -13.97 4.95
N PRO A 649 3.71 -15.26 4.69
CA PRO A 649 2.73 -16.34 4.82
C PRO A 649 2.40 -16.70 6.28
N THR A 650 3.19 -16.23 7.25
CA THR A 650 2.97 -16.39 8.70
C THR A 650 2.43 -15.13 9.38
N VAL A 651 1.89 -14.16 8.62
CA VAL A 651 1.51 -12.83 9.15
C VAL A 651 0.46 -12.87 10.27
N LEU A 652 -0.40 -13.89 10.35
CA LEU A 652 -1.30 -14.06 11.50
C LEU A 652 -0.55 -14.60 12.72
N GLU A 653 0.36 -15.57 12.54
CA GLU A 653 1.15 -16.19 13.61
C GLU A 653 1.91 -15.15 14.46
N ASP A 654 2.56 -14.20 13.79
CA ASP A 654 3.24 -13.05 14.39
C ASP A 654 2.35 -12.18 15.30
N HIS A 655 1.03 -12.18 15.07
CA HIS A 655 0.03 -11.32 15.72
C HIS A 655 -0.84 -12.07 16.76
N LEU A 656 -0.65 -13.38 16.97
CA LEU A 656 -1.53 -14.16 17.85
C LEU A 656 -1.44 -13.75 19.32
N THR A 657 -0.26 -13.34 19.79
CA THR A 657 -0.02 -13.06 21.22
C THR A 657 -0.59 -11.72 21.68
N GLN A 658 -0.99 -10.85 20.76
CA GLN A 658 -1.61 -9.55 21.03
C GLN A 658 -3.15 -9.60 20.98
N ILE A 659 -3.77 -10.73 20.62
CA ILE A 659 -5.22 -10.89 20.56
C ILE A 659 -5.79 -10.99 21.99
N GLN A 660 -6.50 -9.93 22.42
CA GLN A 660 -7.07 -9.84 23.77
C GLN A 660 -8.51 -10.39 23.87
N SER A 661 -9.23 -10.49 22.75
CA SER A 661 -10.64 -10.91 22.71
C SER A 661 -10.82 -12.42 22.93
N LYS A 662 -11.93 -12.83 23.57
CA LYS A 662 -12.35 -14.25 23.57
C LYS A 662 -12.37 -14.75 22.13
N THR A 663 -11.74 -15.90 21.86
CA THR A 663 -11.52 -16.39 20.49
C THR A 663 -12.16 -17.77 20.28
N MET A 664 -12.85 -17.95 19.15
CA MET A 664 -13.27 -19.26 18.66
C MET A 664 -12.44 -19.62 17.42
N VAL A 665 -12.00 -20.86 17.34
CA VAL A 665 -11.38 -21.43 16.14
C VAL A 665 -12.26 -22.56 15.63
N MET A 666 -12.57 -22.56 14.34
CA MET A 666 -13.25 -23.67 13.68
C MET A 666 -12.41 -24.20 12.52
N TRP A 667 -12.29 -25.52 12.38
CA TRP A 667 -11.57 -26.16 11.26
C TRP A 667 -12.34 -27.37 10.75
N GLY A 668 -12.25 -27.68 9.46
CA GLY A 668 -12.75 -28.94 8.91
C GLY A 668 -11.65 -30.00 8.94
N ARG A 669 -11.91 -31.21 9.45
CA ARG A 669 -10.86 -32.26 9.53
C ARG A 669 -10.30 -32.65 8.16
N ASN A 670 -11.07 -32.43 7.09
CA ASN A 670 -10.70 -32.74 5.72
C ASN A 670 -10.42 -31.46 4.90
N ASP A 671 -9.95 -30.38 5.52
CA ASP A 671 -9.46 -29.20 4.79
C ASP A 671 -8.21 -29.55 3.97
N ARG A 672 -8.35 -29.47 2.64
CA ARG A 672 -7.30 -29.79 1.66
C ARG A 672 -6.55 -28.55 1.17
N VAL A 673 -6.98 -27.35 1.60
CA VAL A 673 -6.43 -26.05 1.21
C VAL A 673 -5.46 -25.56 2.28
N LEU A 674 -5.89 -25.54 3.54
CA LEU A 674 -5.05 -25.23 4.70
C LEU A 674 -5.11 -26.40 5.68
N ASP A 675 -3.99 -27.10 5.86
CA ASP A 675 -3.96 -28.33 6.64
C ASP A 675 -4.29 -28.08 8.12
N VAL A 676 -5.10 -28.97 8.70
CA VAL A 676 -5.59 -28.90 10.08
C VAL A 676 -4.48 -28.88 11.14
N SER A 677 -3.25 -29.31 10.81
CA SER A 677 -2.07 -29.15 11.68
C SER A 677 -1.74 -27.69 12.03
N SER A 678 -2.21 -26.72 11.25
CA SER A 678 -2.15 -25.27 11.56
C SER A 678 -2.85 -24.93 12.89
N LEU A 679 -3.82 -25.75 13.33
CA LEU A 679 -4.53 -25.57 14.60
C LEU A 679 -3.56 -25.61 15.80
N ALA A 680 -2.52 -26.44 15.76
CA ALA A 680 -1.52 -26.53 16.83
C ALA A 680 -0.73 -25.22 17.00
N ILE A 681 -0.61 -24.41 15.93
CA ILE A 681 0.01 -23.07 15.99
C ILE A 681 -0.90 -22.08 16.73
N LEU A 682 -2.22 -22.17 16.54
CA LEU A 682 -3.20 -21.37 17.26
C LEU A 682 -3.25 -21.76 18.74
N GLU A 683 -3.36 -23.05 19.04
CA GLU A 683 -3.41 -23.58 20.41
C GLU A 683 -2.14 -23.22 21.22
N LYS A 684 -0.96 -23.30 20.61
CA LYS A 684 0.32 -22.93 21.22
C LYS A 684 0.43 -21.44 21.57
N ASN A 685 -0.07 -20.55 20.72
CA ASN A 685 0.21 -19.11 20.81
C ASN A 685 -0.93 -18.29 21.44
N LEU A 686 -2.18 -18.81 21.46
CA LEU A 686 -3.35 -18.12 22.04
C LEU A 686 -3.52 -18.33 23.56
N MET A 687 -2.49 -18.80 24.28
CA MET A 687 -2.59 -19.24 25.70
C MET A 687 -2.98 -18.15 26.73
N GLY A 688 -3.23 -16.90 26.32
CA GLY A 688 -3.83 -15.86 27.16
C GLY A 688 -5.34 -15.66 26.96
N ALA A 689 -5.89 -16.05 25.81
CA ALA A 689 -7.30 -15.87 25.48
C ALA A 689 -8.10 -17.13 25.80
N SER A 690 -9.31 -16.99 26.36
CA SER A 690 -10.25 -18.11 26.52
C SER A 690 -10.68 -18.62 25.14
N THR A 691 -9.99 -19.66 24.66
CA THR A 691 -10.06 -20.15 23.29
C THR A 691 -10.98 -21.36 23.20
N GLU A 692 -11.94 -21.32 22.28
CA GLU A 692 -12.93 -22.39 22.05
C GLU A 692 -12.68 -23.03 20.68
N VAL A 693 -12.37 -24.32 20.63
CA VAL A 693 -11.96 -25.03 19.40
C VAL A 693 -13.03 -25.99 18.93
N HIS A 694 -13.44 -25.86 17.66
CA HIS A 694 -14.46 -26.71 17.01
C HIS A 694 -13.88 -27.37 15.75
N LEU A 695 -13.50 -28.64 15.87
CA LEU A 695 -13.05 -29.45 14.74
C LEU A 695 -14.25 -30.23 14.16
N LEU A 696 -14.61 -29.95 12.91
CA LEU A 696 -15.78 -30.52 12.24
C LEU A 696 -15.40 -31.73 11.37
N GLU A 697 -15.99 -32.88 11.70
CA GLU A 697 -15.89 -34.11 10.90
C GLU A 697 -16.62 -33.97 9.56
N ASP A 698 -16.17 -34.73 8.54
CA ASP A 698 -16.72 -34.73 7.17
C ASP A 698 -16.85 -33.33 6.55
N CYS A 699 -15.83 -32.48 6.71
CA CYS A 699 -15.85 -31.08 6.28
C CYS A 699 -14.50 -30.63 5.72
N GLY A 700 -14.54 -29.89 4.60
CA GLY A 700 -13.38 -29.25 3.97
C GLY A 700 -13.14 -27.83 4.48
N HIS A 701 -12.63 -26.97 3.60
CA HIS A 701 -12.23 -25.58 3.89
C HIS A 701 -13.42 -24.62 4.09
N ILE A 702 -14.55 -24.86 3.41
CA ILE A 702 -15.69 -23.92 3.36
C ILE A 702 -16.83 -24.31 4.32
N LEU A 703 -16.53 -24.31 5.62
CA LEU A 703 -17.45 -24.68 6.71
C LEU A 703 -18.79 -23.94 6.63
N GLN A 704 -18.78 -22.65 6.29
CA GLN A 704 -19.98 -21.80 6.11
C GLN A 704 -20.88 -22.20 4.94
N HIS A 705 -20.45 -23.13 4.08
CA HIS A 705 -21.22 -23.71 2.99
C HIS A 705 -21.57 -25.18 3.23
N GLU A 706 -20.64 -26.00 3.72
CA GLU A 706 -20.85 -27.42 4.03
C GLU A 706 -21.62 -27.61 5.35
N LYS A 707 -21.04 -27.15 6.47
CA LYS A 707 -21.52 -27.33 7.85
C LYS A 707 -22.16 -26.05 8.41
N HIS A 708 -23.00 -25.43 7.58
CA HIS A 708 -23.51 -24.08 7.83
C HIS A 708 -24.48 -23.99 9.03
N GLN A 709 -25.14 -25.08 9.42
CA GLN A 709 -26.02 -25.11 10.59
C GLN A 709 -25.19 -25.17 11.87
N GLU A 710 -24.18 -26.03 11.87
CA GLU A 710 -23.20 -26.21 12.94
C GLU A 710 -22.41 -24.92 13.19
N CYS A 711 -21.95 -24.24 12.12
CA CYS A 711 -21.36 -22.91 12.20
C CYS A 711 -22.31 -21.88 12.84
N THR A 712 -23.59 -21.88 12.45
CA THR A 712 -24.58 -20.97 13.02
C THR A 712 -24.77 -21.21 14.52
N ILE A 713 -24.90 -22.48 14.92
CA ILE A 713 -25.11 -22.88 16.32
C ILE A 713 -23.89 -22.53 17.16
N ALA A 714 -22.68 -22.85 16.68
CA ALA A 714 -21.43 -22.51 17.35
C ALA A 714 -21.28 -20.99 17.52
N ILE A 715 -21.45 -20.20 16.45
CA ILE A 715 -21.34 -18.74 16.51
C ILE A 715 -22.39 -18.15 17.47
N ASN A 716 -23.69 -18.48 17.31
CA ASN A 716 -24.76 -17.99 18.19
C ASN A 716 -24.47 -18.29 19.67
N ARG A 717 -24.00 -19.50 19.99
CA ARG A 717 -23.63 -19.89 21.36
C ARG A 717 -22.41 -19.10 21.86
N PHE A 718 -21.39 -18.95 21.01
CA PHE A 718 -20.13 -18.33 21.37
C PHE A 718 -20.28 -16.84 21.66
N ILE A 719 -21.03 -16.11 20.82
CA ILE A 719 -21.29 -14.67 20.99
C ILE A 719 -22.47 -14.38 21.92
N GLY A 720 -23.42 -15.31 22.05
CA GLY A 720 -24.64 -15.13 22.85
C GLY A 720 -24.48 -15.34 24.35
N GLY A 721 -23.40 -16.02 24.77
CA GLY A 721 -23.21 -16.47 26.15
C GLY A 721 -24.06 -17.71 26.50
N SER A 722 -23.85 -18.27 27.69
CA SER A 722 -24.62 -19.43 28.16
C SER A 722 -26.11 -19.13 28.19
N PRO A 723 -26.98 -20.05 27.71
CA PRO A 723 -28.38 -19.75 27.47
C PRO A 723 -29.12 -19.37 28.76
N ARG A 724 -29.84 -18.24 28.72
CA ARG A 724 -30.99 -18.05 29.61
C ARG A 724 -31.94 -19.23 29.38
N LYS A 725 -32.41 -19.83 30.48
CA LYS A 725 -33.06 -21.17 30.48
C LYS A 725 -34.16 -21.32 29.43
N SER A 726 -34.31 -22.55 28.94
CA SER A 726 -35.34 -23.05 28.01
C SER A 726 -35.05 -22.96 26.51
N MET A 727 -34.25 -23.91 26.01
CA MET A 727 -34.59 -24.70 24.82
C MET A 727 -33.93 -26.08 24.94
N THR A 728 -34.62 -27.00 25.63
CA THR A 728 -34.29 -28.43 25.64
C THR A 728 -34.80 -29.11 24.36
N SER A 729 -34.15 -30.23 24.00
CA SER A 729 -34.52 -31.15 22.90
C SER A 729 -34.77 -30.51 21.53
N TRP A 730 -33.76 -30.57 20.65
CA TRP A 730 -33.81 -31.36 19.41
C TRP A 730 -32.40 -31.89 19.14
N TRP A 731 -32.25 -33.21 19.11
CA TRP A 731 -31.10 -33.98 18.65
C TRP A 731 -31.60 -34.91 17.52
#